data_AF-A0A7C1AUA4-F1
#
_entry.id   AF-A0A7C1AUA4-F1
#
_cell.length_a   1.000
_cell.length_b   1.000
_cell.length_c   1.000
_cell.angle_alpha   90.00
_cell.angle_beta   90.00
_cell.angle_gamma   90.00
#
_symmetry.space_group_name_H-M   'P 1'
#
loop_
_entity.id
_entity.type
_entity.pdbx_description
1 polymer ?
#
loop_
_entity_poly.entity_id
_entity_poly.type
_entity_poly.pdbx_seq_one_letter_code
_entity_poly.pdbx_strand_id
1 'polypeptide(L)'
;MIENFRSGMPWKYFMRHPAVQRGMNLLGMPQSIWIPYHDDWNDGADPNAWGGNTSFENTDGTDPSADYVTIPTHNPWVGGYARRLVADGPGDIVRFQLNEADQSAADLLSFWFRADTEDVSLGVGLRDAEGHETVLPLADYFDDGVVPTGWTRIRIPLKRYAVSGDPDTDVRLTFLGDVAFRFYSPGTVFIEDLAFVGDDLPPPPPSTFGAACVSGRVRLRWGWSPHDDVVGYRLWRRGGMTQGFYTVFTDLLSAVHTVEDRSAEFAVGTTFYYAVQCQDRCGNAGTFSSGIYERCVQVSMASDVDFGDGRTPNTFGGDDGSWGGATVTFVPTNGPGGRPEWVRLIAAPAGGGAFTLLNGADLRPFDGITCRVMATGGLSSVKLGLKSTDGVERKLAIEPYIRETATWDRIVIPFTDFAGVDLSSIENVSFTLPSGGTLLVQGLRFIRRTDMMENRWTREGEDADEFNGGSPDDLKEYAWCGKVLGDSWGNDQGEFARWNILATQVLNEAYLDVRYACADPRGARLEVWVNSNYCGTLNLGATGGWGDQPHHFDLACLRLGRITDTYFSVKLAAGSNGAPVNLDRITVRSSGAWFREAEDWDAQSGSDGTDWKPGASGGKVLGAGWGGQDGDFAFYDNIVLDSTISNAVFRMRYGQGWQDGRLLRVELDGTNVGYVACGNTGGWLDHWCQGEVVELPLGTISAGNHSLRLVAEGNDEDVNLDWLSISPADVPCPRPADTDGDGLVDRDEALFGTLVDNPDSDADGITDGAEVCRTNGWVTSPTDDDSDGDGMNDGDEITAGTSPTDASSLFRFVESHTEPDGVRLRWPGSPAATYRILYCDGPHWYTGSFRRITNPEAIRFTNGFVEYLDDGSGTFPAPGSTGTRVRIYRLEAGPE
;
A
#
# COMPACT_ATOMS: atom_id res chain seq x y z
N MET A 1 9.13 33.68 17.38
CA MET A 1 9.39 32.30 17.85
C MET A 1 9.33 32.16 19.38
N ILE A 2 8.40 32.84 20.07
CA ILE A 2 8.08 32.59 21.50
C ILE A 2 6.58 32.86 21.66
N GLU A 3 5.74 32.13 20.93
CA GLU A 3 4.28 32.19 21.09
C GLU A 3 3.72 30.88 21.65
N ASN A 4 4.35 29.73 21.40
CA ASN A 4 3.92 28.43 21.95
C ASN A 4 4.36 28.14 23.40
N PHE A 5 5.05 29.07 24.08
CA PHE A 5 5.47 28.88 25.49
C PHE A 5 4.66 29.74 26.48
N ARG A 6 3.53 30.35 26.09
CA ARG A 6 2.79 31.24 27.00
C ARG A 6 2.01 30.53 28.11
N SER A 7 1.94 29.21 28.13
CA SER A 7 1.24 28.42 29.15
C SER A 7 2.15 27.31 29.69
N GLY A 8 2.26 27.20 31.01
CA GLY A 8 3.03 26.16 31.71
C GLY A 8 4.06 26.68 32.74
N MET A 9 4.31 25.87 33.78
CA MET A 9 5.28 26.17 34.85
C MET A 9 6.70 26.48 34.33
N PRO A 10 7.29 25.76 33.35
CA PRO A 10 8.66 26.02 32.89
C PRO A 10 8.88 27.44 32.34
N TRP A 11 7.91 27.98 31.61
CA TRP A 11 7.96 29.38 31.15
C TRP A 11 7.78 30.37 32.31
N LYS A 12 6.81 30.11 33.20
CA LYS A 12 6.57 30.95 34.39
C LYS A 12 7.80 30.98 35.32
N TYR A 13 8.59 29.91 35.39
CA TYR A 13 9.88 29.83 36.14
C TYR A 13 11.07 30.42 35.39
N PHE A 14 11.18 30.21 34.08
CA PHE A 14 12.20 30.85 33.23
C PHE A 14 12.13 32.39 33.36
N MET A 15 10.92 32.95 33.36
CA MET A 15 10.68 34.38 33.53
C MET A 15 11.00 34.90 34.95
N ARG A 16 11.08 34.01 35.95
CA ARG A 16 11.52 34.31 37.32
C ARG A 16 13.02 34.11 37.55
N HIS A 17 13.76 33.54 36.59
CA HIS A 17 15.19 33.33 36.74
C HIS A 17 15.94 34.68 36.88
N PRO A 18 16.81 34.87 37.89
CA PRO A 18 17.43 36.17 38.18
C PRO A 18 18.21 36.78 37.02
N ALA A 19 18.80 35.94 36.15
CA ALA A 19 19.52 36.41 34.96
C ALA A 19 18.57 36.92 33.86
N VAL A 20 17.40 36.29 33.70
CA VAL A 20 16.36 36.68 32.74
C VAL A 20 15.72 37.99 33.20
N GLN A 21 15.36 38.10 34.48
CA GLN A 21 14.84 39.33 35.06
C GLN A 21 15.83 40.51 34.97
N ARG A 22 17.13 40.27 35.16
CA ARG A 22 18.17 41.29 34.94
C ARG A 22 18.25 41.71 33.47
N GLY A 23 18.23 40.75 32.54
CA GLY A 23 18.25 41.03 31.10
C GLY A 23 17.04 41.85 30.64
N MET A 24 15.85 41.52 31.14
CA MET A 24 14.61 42.21 30.78
C MET A 24 14.52 43.62 31.38
N ASN A 25 15.00 43.81 32.62
CA ASN A 25 15.12 45.14 33.22
C ASN A 25 16.14 46.02 32.47
N LEU A 26 17.26 45.44 31.98
CA LEU A 26 18.23 46.15 31.15
C LEU A 26 17.65 46.59 29.79
N LEU A 27 16.66 45.87 29.27
CA LEU A 27 15.95 46.19 28.03
C LEU A 27 14.80 47.19 28.24
N GLY A 28 14.62 47.72 29.45
CA GLY A 28 13.67 48.81 29.74
C GLY A 28 12.21 48.39 29.65
N MET A 29 11.92 47.09 29.70
CA MET A 29 10.55 46.63 29.63
C MET A 29 9.82 46.96 30.98
N PRO A 30 8.51 47.34 30.98
CA PRO A 30 7.65 47.44 32.19
C PRO A 30 7.20 46.12 32.88
N GLN A 31 7.49 45.97 34.19
CA GLN A 31 7.29 44.74 35.00
C GLN A 31 5.94 44.03 34.90
N SER A 32 4.87 44.74 34.53
CA SER A 32 3.52 44.20 34.32
C SER A 32 3.39 43.22 33.16
N ILE A 33 4.42 43.08 32.31
CA ILE A 33 4.40 42.20 31.12
C ILE A 33 5.05 40.81 31.38
N TRP A 34 5.81 40.60 32.46
CA TRP A 34 6.45 39.28 32.79
C TRP A 34 6.44 38.86 34.25
N ILE A 35 5.99 39.71 35.17
CA ILE A 35 5.73 39.26 36.53
C ILE A 35 4.23 38.96 36.59
N PRO A 36 3.80 37.68 36.59
CA PRO A 36 2.44 37.37 36.98
C PRO A 36 2.27 37.90 38.39
N TYR A 37 1.29 38.78 38.57
CA TYR A 37 0.99 39.41 39.85
C TYR A 37 0.76 38.34 40.92
N HIS A 38 1.08 38.72 42.15
CA HIS A 38 0.95 37.94 43.38
C HIS A 38 -0.37 37.14 43.47
N ASP A 39 -0.26 35.89 43.93
CA ASP A 39 -1.28 35.09 44.63
C ASP A 39 -2.46 34.44 43.90
N ASP A 40 -2.62 34.55 42.57
CA ASP A 40 -3.67 33.78 41.85
C ASP A 40 -3.16 32.39 41.42
N TRP A 41 -2.72 31.59 42.39
CA TRP A 41 -2.42 30.16 42.21
C TRP A 41 -3.63 29.29 42.56
N ASN A 42 -4.84 29.87 42.64
CA ASN A 42 -5.95 29.24 43.39
C ASN A 42 -7.37 29.58 42.88
N ASP A 43 -7.53 30.03 41.64
CA ASP A 43 -8.85 30.35 41.07
C ASP A 43 -9.37 29.32 40.06
N GLY A 44 -8.61 28.24 39.81
CA GLY A 44 -8.91 27.17 38.86
C GLY A 44 -9.21 27.63 37.42
N ALA A 45 -8.80 28.84 37.02
CA ALA A 45 -9.08 29.38 35.68
C ALA A 45 -8.11 28.88 34.58
N ASP A 46 -6.94 28.37 34.96
CA ASP A 46 -5.95 27.75 34.06
C ASP A 46 -5.75 26.28 34.49
N PRO A 47 -6.41 25.32 33.82
CA PRO A 47 -6.35 23.89 34.16
C PRO A 47 -4.94 23.30 34.05
N ASN A 48 -4.03 23.99 33.33
CA ASN A 48 -2.63 23.61 33.15
C ASN A 48 -1.65 24.37 34.07
N ALA A 49 -2.15 25.20 35.01
CA ALA A 49 -1.34 25.98 35.94
C ALA A 49 -1.40 25.55 37.41
N TRP A 50 -1.93 24.35 37.71
CA TRP A 50 -2.06 23.84 39.09
C TRP A 50 -2.77 24.84 40.02
N GLY A 51 -3.95 25.29 39.61
CA GLY A 51 -4.71 26.35 40.28
C GLY A 51 -5.96 25.93 41.06
N GLY A 52 -6.21 24.64 41.24
CA GLY A 52 -7.39 24.14 41.94
C GLY A 52 -7.29 24.21 43.47
N ASN A 53 -8.39 24.55 44.14
CA ASN A 53 -8.53 24.22 45.57
C ASN A 53 -8.35 22.70 45.75
N THR A 54 -7.60 22.31 46.77
CA THR A 54 -7.48 20.91 47.17
C THR A 54 -8.61 20.58 48.13
N SER A 55 -9.33 19.49 47.86
CA SER A 55 -10.30 18.94 48.80
C SER A 55 -9.91 17.52 49.16
N PHE A 56 -10.32 17.13 50.36
CA PHE A 56 -9.96 15.87 51.00
C PHE A 56 -11.23 15.10 51.30
N GLU A 57 -11.30 13.84 50.89
CA GLU A 57 -12.33 12.90 51.32
C GLU A 57 -11.68 11.78 52.12
N ASN A 58 -12.31 11.42 53.23
CA ASN A 58 -11.78 10.50 54.22
C ASN A 58 -12.88 9.52 54.65
N THR A 59 -12.54 8.25 54.81
CA THR A 59 -13.46 7.19 55.24
C THR A 59 -13.28 6.73 56.70
N ASP A 60 -12.21 7.12 57.40
CA ASP A 60 -11.85 6.62 58.74
C ASP A 60 -11.55 7.69 59.82
N GLY A 61 -11.43 8.98 59.47
CA GLY A 61 -11.29 10.09 60.42
C GLY A 61 -9.87 10.67 60.61
N THR A 62 -8.86 10.23 59.84
CA THR A 62 -7.56 10.94 59.69
C THR A 62 -7.46 11.72 58.38
N ASP A 63 -7.26 13.04 58.42
CA ASP A 63 -7.31 13.87 57.20
C ASP A 63 -6.06 13.67 56.32
N PRO A 64 -6.19 13.24 55.05
CA PRO A 64 -5.07 13.22 54.13
C PRO A 64 -4.55 14.65 53.91
N SER A 65 -3.27 14.79 53.57
CA SER A 65 -2.64 16.10 53.38
C SER A 65 -1.97 16.25 52.03
N ALA A 66 -1.97 17.48 51.52
CA ALA A 66 -1.32 17.84 50.27
C ALA A 66 -0.50 19.13 50.44
N ASP A 67 0.83 19.00 50.50
CA ASP A 67 1.74 20.12 50.72
C ASP A 67 2.74 20.25 49.56
N TYR A 68 3.25 21.46 49.35
CA TYR A 68 4.43 21.66 48.51
C TYR A 68 5.70 21.35 49.30
N VAL A 69 6.58 20.53 48.74
CA VAL A 69 7.87 20.19 49.34
C VAL A 69 9.02 20.41 48.36
N THR A 70 10.17 20.80 48.89
CA THR A 70 11.42 20.89 48.12
C THR A 70 12.12 19.54 48.14
N ILE A 71 12.14 18.84 47.01
CA ILE A 71 12.81 17.55 46.82
C ILE A 71 13.58 17.53 45.49
N PRO A 72 14.56 16.62 45.29
CA PRO A 72 15.17 16.45 43.98
C PRO A 72 14.10 16.09 42.94
N THR A 73 13.91 16.94 41.95
CA THR A 73 12.85 16.87 40.93
C THR A 73 13.29 16.09 39.71
N HIS A 74 12.35 15.73 38.81
CA HIS A 74 12.69 14.99 37.59
C HIS A 74 13.71 15.76 36.71
N ASN A 75 13.71 17.09 36.78
CA ASN A 75 14.68 17.94 36.10
C ASN A 75 15.77 18.48 37.05
N PRO A 76 17.03 18.00 36.97
CA PRO A 76 18.09 18.36 37.90
C PRO A 76 18.63 19.79 37.72
N TRP A 77 18.27 20.48 36.64
CA TRP A 77 18.82 21.82 36.30
C TRP A 77 18.00 22.98 36.87
N VAL A 78 16.78 22.73 37.34
CA VAL A 78 15.81 23.78 37.71
C VAL A 78 15.52 23.82 39.21
N GLY A 79 15.84 22.76 39.97
CA GLY A 79 15.60 22.70 41.42
C GLY A 79 14.12 22.93 41.74
N GLY A 80 13.28 21.93 41.50
CA GLY A 80 11.83 22.10 41.58
C GLY A 80 11.21 21.81 42.97
N TYR A 81 9.92 22.08 43.05
CA TYR A 81 9.04 21.69 44.14
C TYR A 81 8.10 20.61 43.61
N ALA A 82 7.83 19.59 44.41
CA ALA A 82 6.81 18.59 44.11
C ALA A 82 5.61 18.76 45.04
N ARG A 83 4.46 18.29 44.60
CA ARG A 83 3.29 18.13 45.48
C ARG A 83 3.40 16.78 46.18
N ARG A 84 3.59 16.83 47.49
CA ARG A 84 3.59 15.65 48.35
C ARG A 84 2.16 15.39 48.80
N LEU A 85 1.67 14.19 48.50
CA LEU A 85 0.38 13.71 48.95
C LEU A 85 0.63 12.64 50.01
N VAL A 86 -0.03 12.77 51.16
CA VAL A 86 0.07 11.84 52.27
C VAL A 86 -1.31 11.27 52.55
N ALA A 87 -1.41 9.94 52.51
CA ALA A 87 -2.57 9.18 52.94
C ALA A 87 -2.25 8.44 54.24
N ASP A 88 -3.11 8.62 55.24
CA ASP A 88 -2.97 8.03 56.57
C ASP A 88 -3.78 6.73 56.70
N GLY A 89 -4.78 6.51 55.81
CA GLY A 89 -5.65 5.33 55.78
C GLY A 89 -6.03 4.87 54.36
N PRO A 90 -6.40 3.58 54.18
CA PRO A 90 -6.94 3.09 52.92
C PRO A 90 -8.34 3.69 52.66
N GLY A 91 -8.55 4.28 51.49
CA GLY A 91 -9.77 4.99 51.12
C GLY A 91 -9.66 6.51 51.13
N ASP A 92 -8.50 7.06 51.52
CA ASP A 92 -8.20 8.49 51.44
C ASP A 92 -8.17 8.97 49.98
N ILE A 93 -8.75 10.15 49.75
CA ILE A 93 -8.78 10.79 48.42
C ILE A 93 -8.29 12.22 48.52
N VAL A 94 -7.31 12.55 47.69
CA VAL A 94 -6.89 13.93 47.44
C VAL A 94 -7.44 14.38 46.10
N ARG A 95 -8.26 15.42 46.07
CA ARG A 95 -8.84 15.98 44.85
C ARG A 95 -8.21 17.33 44.51
N PHE A 96 -7.98 17.55 43.23
CA PHE A 96 -7.56 18.82 42.65
C PHE A 96 -8.71 19.37 41.81
N GLN A 97 -9.34 20.46 42.27
CA GLN A 97 -10.46 21.06 41.58
C GLN A 97 -10.05 21.73 40.26
N LEU A 98 -10.86 21.54 39.22
CA LEU A 98 -10.65 22.11 37.89
C LEU A 98 -11.71 23.14 37.50
N ASN A 99 -12.67 23.44 38.36
CA ASN A 99 -13.72 24.46 38.15
C ASN A 99 -14.49 24.29 36.82
N GLU A 100 -14.90 23.05 36.52
CA GLU A 100 -15.71 22.72 35.33
C GLU A 100 -14.94 23.03 34.02
N ALA A 101 -13.64 22.75 34.00
CA ALA A 101 -12.79 23.03 32.85
C ALA A 101 -13.12 22.13 31.65
N ASP A 102 -13.19 22.73 30.47
CA ASP A 102 -13.30 22.01 29.21
C ASP A 102 -11.94 21.43 28.81
N GLN A 103 -11.82 20.10 28.86
CA GLN A 103 -10.66 19.32 28.45
C GLN A 103 -10.99 18.41 27.26
N SER A 104 -12.08 18.65 26.53
CA SER A 104 -12.47 17.79 25.40
C SER A 104 -11.52 17.83 24.21
N ALA A 105 -10.58 18.79 24.21
CA ALA A 105 -9.54 18.93 23.19
C ALA A 105 -8.18 18.34 23.61
N ALA A 106 -8.07 17.75 24.79
CA ALA A 106 -6.88 17.05 25.25
C ALA A 106 -7.01 15.54 25.01
N ASP A 107 -5.87 14.85 24.85
CA ASP A 107 -5.84 13.40 24.61
C ASP A 107 -5.26 12.63 25.80
N LEU A 108 -4.40 13.29 26.59
CA LEU A 108 -3.64 12.67 27.67
C LEU A 108 -3.73 13.46 28.97
N LEU A 109 -3.87 12.74 30.08
CA LEU A 109 -3.46 13.20 31.40
C LEU A 109 -1.99 12.80 31.61
N SER A 110 -1.08 13.77 31.71
CA SER A 110 0.36 13.54 31.91
C SER A 110 0.81 14.11 33.25
N PHE A 111 1.66 13.39 33.97
CA PHE A 111 2.35 13.89 35.18
C PHE A 111 3.60 13.07 35.47
N TRP A 112 4.55 13.64 36.19
CA TRP A 112 5.65 12.92 36.82
C TRP A 112 5.23 12.43 38.19
N PHE A 113 5.60 11.19 38.50
CA PHE A 113 5.19 10.48 39.69
C PHE A 113 6.37 9.77 40.34
N ARG A 114 6.37 9.71 41.68
CA ARG A 114 7.19 8.78 42.48
C ARG A 114 6.50 8.50 43.82
N ALA A 115 6.76 7.33 44.39
CA ALA A 115 6.38 7.00 45.78
C ALA A 115 7.60 7.02 46.72
N ASP A 116 7.36 7.13 48.03
CA ASP A 116 8.42 6.92 49.03
C ASP A 116 8.74 5.42 49.21
N THR A 117 7.77 4.53 48.97
CA THR A 117 7.89 3.08 49.11
C THR A 117 7.17 2.35 47.97
N GLU A 118 7.56 1.11 47.68
CA GLU A 118 6.93 0.28 46.64
C GLU A 118 5.55 -0.28 47.08
N ASP A 119 5.23 -0.23 48.37
CA ASP A 119 3.98 -0.78 48.96
C ASP A 119 2.75 0.15 48.84
N VAL A 120 2.87 1.27 48.11
CA VAL A 120 1.76 2.22 47.92
C VAL A 120 0.86 1.74 46.79
N SER A 121 -0.45 1.65 47.03
CA SER A 121 -1.46 1.36 46.04
C SER A 121 -2.40 2.55 45.90
N LEU A 122 -2.56 3.07 44.69
CA LEU A 122 -3.44 4.18 44.41
C LEU A 122 -4.05 4.10 43.00
N GLY A 123 -5.18 4.78 42.83
CA GLY A 123 -5.81 5.04 41.54
C GLY A 123 -5.87 6.53 41.25
N VAL A 124 -5.95 6.86 39.96
CA VAL A 124 -6.16 8.23 39.48
C VAL A 124 -7.55 8.28 38.86
N GLY A 125 -8.36 9.24 39.30
CA GLY A 125 -9.73 9.40 38.86
C GLY A 125 -9.98 10.76 38.22
N LEU A 126 -10.93 10.77 37.29
CA LEU A 126 -11.51 11.98 36.72
C LEU A 126 -12.99 12.03 37.11
N ARG A 127 -13.44 13.22 37.53
CA ARG A 127 -14.83 13.45 37.90
C ARG A 127 -15.38 14.67 37.18
N ASP A 128 -16.53 14.52 36.53
CA ASP A 128 -17.24 15.64 35.88
C ASP A 128 -18.13 16.43 36.86
N ALA A 129 -18.65 17.57 36.39
CA ALA A 129 -19.52 18.46 37.17
C ALA A 129 -20.84 17.80 37.58
N GLU A 130 -21.33 16.84 36.79
CA GLU A 130 -22.54 16.05 37.06
C GLU A 130 -22.33 14.95 38.11
N GLY A 131 -21.08 14.60 38.40
CA GLY A 131 -20.69 13.68 39.45
C GLY A 131 -20.36 12.26 38.98
N HIS A 132 -20.25 12.03 37.68
CA HIS A 132 -19.69 10.78 37.15
C HIS A 132 -18.20 10.74 37.45
N GLU A 133 -17.71 9.61 37.97
CA GLU A 133 -16.31 9.41 38.33
C GLU A 133 -15.82 8.06 37.80
N THR A 134 -14.73 8.08 37.04
CA THR A 134 -13.99 6.88 36.63
C THR A 134 -12.63 6.92 37.29
N VAL A 135 -12.23 5.85 37.97
CA VAL A 135 -10.93 5.71 38.63
C VAL A 135 -10.14 4.56 38.01
N LEU A 136 -8.94 4.84 37.55
CA LEU A 136 -8.04 3.85 36.94
C LEU A 136 -6.93 3.46 37.93
N PRO A 137 -6.60 2.17 38.08
CA PRO A 137 -5.45 1.76 38.88
C PRO A 137 -4.16 2.32 38.29
N LEU A 138 -3.34 2.99 39.10
CA LEU A 138 -2.07 3.54 38.59
C LEU A 138 -1.06 2.43 38.28
N ALA A 139 -1.22 1.24 38.91
CA ALA A 139 -0.37 0.07 38.72
C ALA A 139 -0.32 -0.41 37.25
N ASP A 140 -1.41 -0.23 36.49
CA ASP A 140 -1.54 -0.65 35.09
C ASP A 140 -0.60 0.11 34.14
N TYR A 141 0.03 1.18 34.62
CA TYR A 141 0.91 2.06 33.85
C TYR A 141 2.40 1.88 34.19
N PHE A 142 2.77 0.76 34.83
CA PHE A 142 4.16 0.39 35.14
C PHE A 142 4.49 -1.00 34.56
N ASP A 143 5.69 -1.15 34.00
CA ASP A 143 6.14 -2.36 33.26
C ASP A 143 6.01 -3.68 34.06
N ASP A 144 6.14 -3.63 35.39
CA ASP A 144 6.05 -4.79 36.29
C ASP A 144 4.84 -4.74 37.25
N GLY A 145 3.95 -3.75 37.11
CA GLY A 145 2.85 -3.49 38.05
C GLY A 145 3.28 -2.96 39.43
N VAL A 146 4.58 -2.68 39.61
CA VAL A 146 5.16 -2.18 40.87
C VAL A 146 5.29 -0.65 40.82
N VAL A 147 4.87 0.02 41.90
CA VAL A 147 4.90 1.49 41.99
C VAL A 147 6.34 2.00 42.18
N PRO A 148 6.84 2.91 41.33
CA PRO A 148 8.25 3.30 41.34
C PRO A 148 8.59 4.27 42.48
N THR A 149 9.73 4.05 43.13
CA THR A 149 10.34 5.01 44.08
C THR A 149 11.21 6.07 43.39
N GLY A 150 11.47 5.90 42.09
CA GLY A 150 12.11 6.89 41.21
C GLY A 150 11.08 7.74 40.47
N TRP A 151 11.51 8.89 39.94
CA TRP A 151 10.65 9.72 39.08
C TRP A 151 10.37 9.01 37.76
N THR A 152 9.10 8.72 37.52
CA THR A 152 8.59 8.13 36.29
C THR A 152 7.51 9.04 35.72
N ARG A 153 7.50 9.22 34.40
CA ARG A 153 6.43 9.98 33.73
C ARG A 153 5.26 9.04 33.46
N ILE A 154 4.09 9.44 33.94
CA ILE A 154 2.81 8.77 33.70
C ILE A 154 2.05 9.52 32.61
N ARG A 155 1.46 8.75 31.70
CA ARG A 155 0.62 9.23 30.61
C ARG A 155 -0.60 8.32 30.50
N ILE A 156 -1.77 8.89 30.78
CA ILE A 156 -3.05 8.17 30.76
C ILE A 156 -3.90 8.71 29.61
N PRO A 157 -4.27 7.89 28.61
CA PRO A 157 -5.22 8.28 27.57
C PRO A 157 -6.57 8.66 28.17
N LEU A 158 -7.08 9.85 27.86
CA LEU A 158 -8.34 10.35 28.43
C LEU A 158 -9.54 9.47 28.04
N LYS A 159 -9.48 8.80 26.87
CA LYS A 159 -10.48 7.80 26.45
C LYS A 159 -10.67 6.65 27.43
N ARG A 160 -9.65 6.34 28.27
CA ARG A 160 -9.74 5.30 29.30
C ARG A 160 -10.68 5.68 30.45
N TYR A 161 -11.08 6.94 30.57
CA TYR A 161 -12.06 7.36 31.57
C TYR A 161 -13.52 7.29 31.07
N ALA A 162 -13.73 6.94 29.80
CA ALA A 162 -15.03 6.74 29.14
C ALA A 162 -15.22 5.27 28.72
N VAL A 163 -15.32 4.37 29.70
CA VAL A 163 -15.20 2.90 29.50
C VAL A 163 -16.51 2.24 29.12
N SER A 164 -17.66 2.86 29.40
CA SER A 164 -18.97 2.21 29.19
C SER A 164 -19.59 2.49 27.83
N GLY A 165 -19.15 3.54 27.13
CA GLY A 165 -19.76 4.00 25.88
C GLY A 165 -21.15 4.60 26.08
N ASP A 166 -21.59 4.76 27.33
CA ASP A 166 -22.87 5.33 27.71
C ASP A 166 -22.65 6.81 28.13
N PRO A 167 -23.14 7.78 27.33
CA PRO A 167 -22.97 9.21 27.60
C PRO A 167 -23.69 9.71 28.87
N ASP A 168 -24.54 8.88 29.48
CA ASP A 168 -25.23 9.15 30.73
C ASP A 168 -24.51 8.58 31.96
N THR A 169 -23.43 7.81 31.79
CA THR A 169 -22.62 7.30 32.92
C THR A 169 -21.11 7.55 32.80
N ASP A 170 -20.61 7.86 31.60
CA ASP A 170 -19.20 8.17 31.37
C ASP A 170 -18.84 9.61 31.80
N VAL A 171 -17.58 9.79 32.20
CA VAL A 171 -17.04 11.10 32.60
C VAL A 171 -17.03 12.06 31.42
N ARG A 172 -17.69 13.21 31.56
CA ARG A 172 -17.74 14.26 30.54
C ARG A 172 -16.52 15.18 30.61
N LEU A 173 -15.65 15.10 29.61
CA LEU A 173 -14.43 15.93 29.53
C LEU A 173 -14.71 17.42 29.23
N THR A 174 -15.91 17.76 28.73
CA THR A 174 -16.31 19.14 28.41
C THR A 174 -16.62 20.00 29.65
N PHE A 175 -16.87 19.37 30.81
CA PHE A 175 -17.19 20.03 32.07
C PHE A 175 -16.51 19.30 33.23
N LEU A 176 -15.18 19.20 33.19
CA LEU A 176 -14.43 18.40 34.13
C LEU A 176 -14.31 19.09 35.50
N GLY A 177 -14.76 18.42 36.55
CA GLY A 177 -14.83 18.94 37.91
C GLY A 177 -13.52 18.83 38.68
N ASP A 178 -12.92 17.64 38.74
CA ASP A 178 -11.66 17.41 39.48
C ASP A 178 -10.83 16.21 38.99
N VAL A 179 -9.54 16.22 39.34
CA VAL A 179 -8.64 15.05 39.30
C VAL A 179 -8.47 14.50 40.71
N ALA A 180 -8.72 13.22 40.90
CA ALA A 180 -8.66 12.53 42.18
C ALA A 180 -7.48 11.56 42.26
N PHE A 181 -6.76 11.55 43.37
CA PHE A 181 -5.80 10.51 43.73
C PHE A 181 -6.37 9.72 44.91
N ARG A 182 -6.79 8.49 44.65
CA ARG A 182 -7.45 7.61 45.62
C ARG A 182 -6.47 6.57 46.10
N PHE A 183 -6.19 6.55 47.40
CA PHE A 183 -5.27 5.62 48.02
C PHE A 183 -6.00 4.35 48.47
N TYR A 184 -5.47 3.20 48.09
CA TYR A 184 -5.93 1.88 48.55
C TYR A 184 -5.04 1.31 49.66
N SER A 185 -3.84 1.89 49.86
CA SER A 185 -3.00 1.67 51.04
C SER A 185 -2.41 3.00 51.55
N PRO A 186 -2.08 3.10 52.84
CA PRO A 186 -1.40 4.27 53.39
C PRO A 186 -0.04 4.49 52.72
N GLY A 187 0.36 5.75 52.54
CA GLY A 187 1.63 6.05 51.89
C GLY A 187 1.82 7.51 51.50
N THR A 188 3.05 7.83 51.10
CA THR A 188 3.43 9.15 50.60
C THR A 188 3.83 9.05 49.14
N VAL A 189 3.25 9.91 48.29
CA VAL A 189 3.60 10.04 46.87
C VAL A 189 3.89 11.49 46.51
N PHE A 190 4.60 11.68 45.40
CA PHE A 190 4.99 12.98 44.90
C PHE A 190 4.63 13.12 43.43
N ILE A 191 4.07 14.28 43.09
CA ILE A 191 3.57 14.58 41.76
C ILE A 191 4.16 15.89 41.26
N GLU A 192 4.55 15.89 39.99
CA GLU A 192 5.06 17.04 39.24
C GLU A 192 4.38 17.12 37.85
N ASP A 193 4.30 18.32 37.26
CA ASP A 193 3.79 18.58 35.90
C ASP A 193 2.49 17.84 35.52
N LEU A 194 1.51 17.77 36.43
CA LEU A 194 0.14 17.35 36.08
C LEU A 194 -0.45 18.33 35.09
N ALA A 195 -0.76 17.83 33.89
CA ALA A 195 -1.26 18.61 32.79
C ALA A 195 -2.20 17.77 31.92
N PHE A 196 -3.23 18.43 31.41
CA PHE A 196 -3.98 17.94 30.26
C PHE A 196 -3.22 18.40 29.02
N VAL A 197 -2.70 17.42 28.31
CA VAL A 197 -1.84 17.66 27.16
C VAL A 197 -2.65 17.28 25.93
N GLY A 198 -2.72 18.20 24.96
CA GLY A 198 -3.11 17.84 23.61
C GLY A 198 -2.09 16.86 23.01
N ASP A 199 -2.34 16.39 21.80
CA ASP A 199 -1.36 15.55 21.12
C ASP A 199 0.03 16.25 21.03
N ASP A 200 0.99 15.68 21.76
CA ASP A 200 2.43 16.00 21.77
C ASP A 200 3.23 14.81 21.20
N LEU A 201 2.55 13.74 20.77
CA LEU A 201 3.15 12.54 20.22
C LEU A 201 3.21 12.71 18.72
N PRO A 202 4.41 12.88 18.13
CA PRO A 202 4.50 12.98 16.68
C PRO A 202 3.87 11.75 16.04
N PRO A 203 2.95 11.91 15.07
CA PRO A 203 2.27 10.78 14.46
C PRO A 203 3.30 9.88 13.78
N PRO A 204 3.16 8.55 13.88
CA PRO A 204 4.05 7.63 13.17
C PRO A 204 3.97 7.89 11.65
N PRO A 205 5.06 7.63 10.91
CA PRO A 205 5.04 7.78 9.47
C PRO A 205 3.96 6.88 8.85
N PRO A 206 3.54 7.14 7.60
CA PRO A 206 2.60 6.30 6.90
C PRO A 206 3.07 4.84 6.87
N SER A 207 2.13 3.90 7.00
CA SER A 207 2.39 2.46 7.00
C SER A 207 3.05 1.97 5.71
N THR A 208 2.82 2.67 4.60
CA THR A 208 3.47 2.44 3.32
C THR A 208 3.94 3.75 2.71
N PHE A 209 5.08 3.74 2.03
CA PHE A 209 5.56 4.87 1.21
C PHE A 209 6.31 4.32 0.01
N GLY A 210 5.85 4.65 -1.19
CA GLY A 210 6.41 4.20 -2.45
C GLY A 210 6.68 5.37 -3.40
N ALA A 211 7.67 5.19 -4.28
CA ALA A 211 8.00 6.13 -5.34
C ALA A 211 8.04 5.38 -6.68
N ALA A 212 7.27 5.85 -7.65
CA ALA A 212 7.23 5.35 -9.01
C ALA A 212 7.63 6.47 -9.99
N CYS A 213 8.43 6.16 -11.00
CA CYS A 213 8.74 7.12 -12.05
C CYS A 213 7.65 7.09 -13.11
N VAL A 214 6.99 8.23 -13.33
CA VAL A 214 5.93 8.37 -14.34
C VAL A 214 6.19 9.65 -15.12
N SER A 215 6.35 9.54 -16.43
CA SER A 215 6.46 10.62 -17.41
C SER A 215 7.43 11.74 -17.08
N GLY A 216 8.65 11.39 -16.69
CA GLY A 216 9.70 12.36 -16.35
C GLY A 216 9.46 13.08 -15.02
N ARG A 217 8.59 12.50 -14.18
CA ARG A 217 8.23 12.95 -12.84
C ARG A 217 8.37 11.78 -11.88
N VAL A 218 8.40 12.07 -10.59
CA VAL A 218 8.33 11.03 -9.56
C VAL A 218 6.94 11.10 -8.94
N ARG A 219 6.13 10.06 -9.18
CA ARG A 219 4.86 9.84 -8.50
C ARG A 219 5.14 9.18 -7.16
N LEU A 220 4.73 9.81 -6.09
CA LEU A 220 4.98 9.40 -4.72
C LEU A 220 3.65 9.04 -4.10
N ARG A 221 3.53 7.82 -3.56
CA ARG A 221 2.30 7.32 -2.94
C ARG A 221 2.59 6.89 -1.50
N TRP A 222 1.70 7.16 -0.56
CA TRP A 222 1.79 6.64 0.80
C TRP A 222 0.43 6.20 1.31
N GLY A 223 0.43 5.23 2.22
CA GLY A 223 -0.76 4.82 2.94
C GLY A 223 -1.22 5.87 3.95
N TRP A 224 -2.25 5.51 4.71
CA TRP A 224 -2.65 6.30 5.87
C TRP A 224 -1.63 6.14 7.00
N SER A 225 -1.44 7.20 7.79
CA SER A 225 -0.82 7.03 9.09
C SER A 225 -1.80 6.25 9.98
N PRO A 226 -1.34 5.31 10.82
CA PRO A 226 -2.20 4.52 11.72
C PRO A 226 -2.77 5.34 12.89
N HIS A 227 -2.88 6.66 12.78
CA HIS A 227 -3.36 7.54 13.85
C HIS A 227 -4.36 8.58 13.30
N ASP A 228 -5.45 8.79 14.03
CA ASP A 228 -6.65 9.50 13.56
C ASP A 228 -6.53 11.04 13.58
N ASP A 229 -5.47 11.58 14.19
CA ASP A 229 -5.23 13.02 14.35
C ASP A 229 -4.30 13.64 13.29
N VAL A 230 -3.86 12.84 12.31
CA VAL A 230 -3.02 13.32 11.20
C VAL A 230 -3.83 14.26 10.31
N VAL A 231 -3.37 15.51 10.21
CA VAL A 231 -4.01 16.53 9.36
C VAL A 231 -3.30 16.73 8.03
N GLY A 232 -2.13 16.11 7.84
CA GLY A 232 -1.52 16.01 6.53
C GLY A 232 -0.06 15.58 6.54
N TYR A 233 0.54 15.63 5.35
CA TYR A 233 1.85 15.04 5.08
C TYR A 233 2.81 16.07 4.50
N ARG A 234 4.06 16.05 4.97
CA ARG A 234 5.19 16.78 4.36
C ARG A 234 6.03 15.82 3.54
N LEU A 235 6.29 16.24 2.30
CA LEU A 235 7.15 15.50 1.39
C LEU A 235 8.56 16.11 1.35
N TRP A 236 9.55 15.27 1.56
CA TRP A 236 10.96 15.62 1.63
C TRP A 236 11.75 14.98 0.49
N ARG A 237 12.73 15.71 -0.06
CA ARG A 237 13.64 15.26 -1.12
C ARG A 237 15.10 15.60 -0.82
N ARG A 238 16.04 14.76 -1.26
CA ARG A 238 17.49 15.05 -1.33
C ARG A 238 18.12 14.45 -2.60
N GLY A 239 19.21 15.02 -3.11
CA GLY A 239 19.90 14.56 -4.32
C GLY A 239 21.02 13.52 -4.11
N GLY A 240 21.39 13.22 -2.86
CA GLY A 240 22.44 12.26 -2.53
C GLY A 240 22.45 11.90 -1.04
N MET A 241 22.99 10.73 -0.66
CA MET A 241 22.95 10.26 0.74
C MET A 241 23.65 11.18 1.75
N THR A 242 24.58 12.02 1.29
CA THR A 242 25.35 12.98 2.11
C THR A 242 24.73 14.38 2.13
N GLN A 243 23.66 14.62 1.38
CA GLN A 243 22.95 15.90 1.33
C GLN A 243 21.76 15.91 2.29
N GLY A 244 21.42 17.08 2.82
CA GLY A 244 20.23 17.27 3.67
C GLY A 244 18.94 17.22 2.87
N PHE A 245 17.84 16.81 3.52
CA PHE A 245 16.50 16.85 2.96
C PHE A 245 15.96 18.30 2.91
N TYR A 246 15.18 18.60 1.88
CA TYR A 246 14.39 19.81 1.74
C TYR A 246 12.97 19.46 1.28
N THR A 247 12.01 20.35 1.53
CA THR A 247 10.60 20.10 1.22
C THR A 247 10.32 20.24 -0.28
N VAL A 248 9.54 19.32 -0.85
CA VAL A 248 9.12 19.35 -2.26
C VAL A 248 7.99 20.34 -2.48
N PHE A 249 7.02 20.38 -1.56
CA PHE A 249 5.91 21.32 -1.53
C PHE A 249 6.02 22.20 -0.29
N THR A 250 5.57 23.46 -0.40
CA THR A 250 5.54 24.40 0.74
C THR A 250 4.35 24.17 1.66
N ASP A 251 3.24 23.69 1.10
CA ASP A 251 1.98 23.46 1.82
C ASP A 251 1.88 22.02 2.32
N LEU A 252 1.09 21.83 3.38
CA LEU A 252 0.84 20.51 3.96
C LEU A 252 -0.20 19.76 3.11
N LEU A 253 0.08 18.51 2.78
CA LEU A 253 -0.79 17.68 1.93
C LEU A 253 -1.82 16.95 2.80
N SER A 254 -3.06 17.43 2.87
CA SER A 254 -4.05 16.98 3.87
C SER A 254 -5.14 16.02 3.37
N ALA A 255 -5.23 15.79 2.06
CA ALA A 255 -6.26 14.95 1.45
C ALA A 255 -5.73 14.12 0.26
N VAL A 256 -4.41 14.07 0.09
CA VAL A 256 -3.76 13.49 -1.08
C VAL A 256 -2.68 12.55 -0.62
N HIS A 257 -2.81 11.30 -1.04
CA HIS A 257 -1.90 10.20 -0.74
C HIS A 257 -1.04 9.80 -1.94
N THR A 258 -1.21 10.50 -3.06
CA THR A 258 -0.46 10.33 -4.30
C THR A 258 -0.14 11.70 -4.89
N VAL A 259 1.13 12.06 -5.01
CA VAL A 259 1.56 13.35 -5.61
C VAL A 259 2.63 13.15 -6.67
N GLU A 260 2.74 14.09 -7.59
CA GLU A 260 3.81 14.10 -8.60
C GLU A 260 4.81 15.22 -8.30
N ASP A 261 6.07 14.87 -8.04
CA ASP A 261 7.16 15.84 -8.07
C ASP A 261 7.49 16.16 -9.54
N ARG A 262 7.22 17.42 -9.93
CA ARG A 262 7.35 17.95 -11.30
C ARG A 262 8.56 18.88 -11.47
N SER A 263 9.53 18.82 -10.56
CA SER A 263 10.66 19.73 -10.55
C SER A 263 11.49 19.68 -11.84
N ALA A 264 11.93 20.84 -12.34
CA ALA A 264 12.72 20.95 -13.57
C ALA A 264 14.15 20.37 -13.48
N GLU A 265 14.51 19.75 -12.34
CA GLU A 265 15.86 19.24 -12.02
C GLU A 265 16.07 17.77 -12.41
N PHE A 266 15.10 17.11 -13.05
CA PHE A 266 15.19 15.73 -13.50
C PHE A 266 16.05 15.58 -14.77
N ALA A 267 17.37 15.73 -14.62
CA ALA A 267 18.32 15.29 -15.65
C ALA A 267 18.40 13.75 -15.67
N VAL A 268 18.47 13.15 -16.87
CA VAL A 268 18.55 11.70 -17.07
C VAL A 268 19.72 11.10 -16.27
N GLY A 269 19.42 10.12 -15.40
CA GLY A 269 20.40 9.45 -14.54
C GLY A 269 20.59 10.06 -13.14
N THR A 270 19.83 11.10 -12.79
CA THR A 270 19.91 11.73 -11.46
C THR A 270 19.09 10.95 -10.44
N THR A 271 19.69 10.60 -9.30
CA THR A 271 19.00 9.88 -8.22
C THR A 271 18.55 10.85 -7.14
N PHE A 272 17.26 10.83 -6.82
CA PHE A 272 16.71 11.54 -5.67
C PHE A 272 16.21 10.54 -4.64
N TYR A 273 16.25 10.93 -3.37
CA TYR A 273 15.70 10.17 -2.27
C TYR A 273 14.56 10.97 -1.67
N TYR A 274 13.45 10.28 -1.40
CA TYR A 274 12.27 10.89 -0.84
C TYR A 274 11.97 10.30 0.54
N ALA A 275 11.29 11.09 1.35
CA ALA A 275 10.68 10.66 2.59
C ALA A 275 9.38 11.42 2.79
N VAL A 276 8.41 10.80 3.45
CA VAL A 276 7.19 11.46 3.87
C VAL A 276 7.14 11.50 5.39
N GLN A 277 6.58 12.58 5.92
CA GLN A 277 6.47 12.84 7.35
C GLN A 277 5.04 13.26 7.65
N CYS A 278 4.39 12.59 8.58
CA CYS A 278 3.06 12.98 9.05
C CYS A 278 3.15 14.25 9.90
N GLN A 279 2.11 15.06 9.85
CA GLN A 279 1.90 16.18 10.75
C GLN A 279 0.48 16.13 11.30
N ASP A 280 0.34 16.19 12.62
CA ASP A 280 -0.93 16.17 13.33
C ASP A 280 -1.59 17.56 13.40
N ARG A 281 -2.82 17.62 13.94
CA ARG A 281 -3.63 18.85 14.11
C ARG A 281 -2.97 19.89 15.03
N CYS A 282 -2.12 19.46 15.94
CA CYS A 282 -1.36 20.29 16.87
C CYS A 282 -0.03 20.79 16.27
N GLY A 283 0.35 20.23 15.12
CA GLY A 283 1.48 20.61 14.31
C GLY A 283 2.77 19.84 14.62
N ASN A 284 2.73 18.73 15.37
CA ASN A 284 3.92 17.92 15.58
C ASN A 284 4.22 17.10 14.31
N ALA A 285 5.51 16.95 14.01
CA ALA A 285 5.97 16.27 12.81
C ALA A 285 6.60 14.92 13.17
N GLY A 286 6.04 13.83 12.63
CA GLY A 286 6.45 12.44 12.85
C GLY A 286 7.90 12.12 12.52
N THR A 287 8.33 10.87 12.69
CA THR A 287 9.60 10.43 12.08
C THR A 287 9.44 10.31 10.56
N PHE A 288 10.54 10.37 9.81
CA PHE A 288 10.51 10.06 8.38
C PHE A 288 10.10 8.59 8.16
N SER A 289 9.31 8.33 7.12
CA SER A 289 9.06 6.98 6.63
C SER A 289 10.38 6.24 6.35
N SER A 290 10.39 4.91 6.47
CA SER A 290 11.58 4.08 6.24
C SER A 290 12.10 4.32 4.81
N GLY A 291 13.17 5.12 4.70
CA GLY A 291 13.62 5.66 3.44
C GLY A 291 14.50 4.68 2.67
N ILE A 292 13.92 3.92 1.72
CA ILE A 292 14.67 3.35 0.60
C ILE A 292 13.73 3.29 -0.62
N TYR A 293 13.96 4.13 -1.63
CA TYR A 293 13.86 3.70 -3.04
C TYR A 293 14.88 4.47 -3.87
N GLU A 294 15.62 3.69 -4.67
CA GLU A 294 16.59 4.16 -5.63
C GLU A 294 15.90 4.56 -6.95
N ARG A 295 16.48 5.59 -7.57
CA ARG A 295 16.61 5.86 -9.02
C ARG A 295 15.37 6.37 -9.78
N CYS A 296 15.44 7.66 -10.10
CA CYS A 296 14.73 8.24 -11.24
C CYS A 296 15.52 8.00 -12.53
N VAL A 297 14.97 7.19 -13.44
CA VAL A 297 15.25 7.29 -14.88
C VAL A 297 13.92 7.13 -15.62
N GLN A 298 13.43 8.27 -16.11
CA GLN A 298 12.49 8.48 -17.20
C GLN A 298 11.69 7.25 -17.69
N VAL A 299 10.38 7.22 -17.43
CA VAL A 299 9.40 6.53 -18.29
C VAL A 299 8.22 7.45 -18.46
N SER A 300 8.19 8.26 -19.52
CA SER A 300 6.89 8.58 -20.12
C SER A 300 6.15 7.29 -20.37
N MET A 301 4.90 7.22 -19.89
CA MET A 301 3.92 6.35 -20.51
C MET A 301 3.91 6.71 -22.00
N ALA A 302 4.73 6.00 -22.74
CA ALA A 302 4.46 5.73 -24.12
C ALA A 302 3.79 4.36 -24.05
N SER A 303 2.47 4.35 -24.27
CA SER A 303 1.96 3.42 -25.26
C SER A 303 3.02 3.36 -26.37
N ASP A 304 3.71 2.24 -26.51
CA ASP A 304 4.57 2.00 -27.67
C ASP A 304 5.70 3.06 -27.85
N VAL A 305 6.95 2.73 -27.49
CA VAL A 305 8.11 3.61 -27.74
C VAL A 305 8.33 3.78 -29.25
N ASP A 306 7.88 4.93 -29.80
CA ASP A 306 8.18 5.41 -31.15
C ASP A 306 9.63 5.93 -31.20
N PHE A 307 10.46 5.30 -32.04
CA PHE A 307 11.87 5.66 -32.24
C PHE A 307 12.08 6.88 -33.16
N GLY A 308 11.02 7.68 -33.39
CA GLY A 308 11.12 9.05 -33.88
C GLY A 308 11.01 9.21 -35.39
N ASP A 309 10.32 8.30 -36.09
CA ASP A 309 10.04 8.42 -37.54
C ASP A 309 8.55 8.60 -37.88
N GLY A 310 7.68 8.65 -36.86
CA GLY A 310 6.25 8.92 -37.02
C GLY A 310 5.43 7.72 -37.50
N ARG A 311 5.88 6.49 -37.25
CA ARG A 311 5.09 5.26 -37.44
C ARG A 311 4.92 4.50 -36.14
N THR A 312 3.82 3.74 -36.04
CA THR A 312 3.51 2.91 -34.86
C THR A 312 4.63 1.89 -34.58
N PRO A 313 5.00 1.69 -33.31
CA PRO A 313 5.93 0.64 -32.89
C PRO A 313 5.42 -0.76 -33.23
N ASN A 314 6.32 -1.74 -33.21
CA ASN A 314 6.09 -3.17 -33.53
C ASN A 314 6.09 -3.55 -35.03
N THR A 315 6.48 -2.65 -35.92
CA THR A 315 6.85 -3.00 -37.30
C THR A 315 8.38 -2.92 -37.43
N PHE A 316 9.05 -3.74 -38.26
CA PHE A 316 10.43 -3.46 -38.72
C PHE A 316 10.40 -2.12 -39.47
N GLY A 317 10.40 -1.00 -38.74
CA GLY A 317 9.89 0.28 -39.23
C GLY A 317 10.93 1.39 -39.33
N GLY A 318 12.04 1.29 -38.59
CA GLY A 318 13.19 2.18 -38.80
C GLY A 318 13.82 1.95 -40.17
N ASP A 319 14.72 2.84 -40.61
CA ASP A 319 15.50 2.71 -41.85
C ASP A 319 16.06 1.28 -41.98
N ASP A 320 15.36 0.45 -42.75
CA ASP A 320 15.54 -0.99 -42.81
C ASP A 320 16.51 -1.33 -43.95
N GLY A 321 17.56 -2.06 -43.59
CA GLY A 321 18.62 -2.39 -44.53
C GLY A 321 18.77 -3.89 -44.69
N SER A 322 18.90 -4.33 -45.95
CA SER A 322 19.40 -5.66 -46.26
C SER A 322 20.93 -5.64 -46.37
N TRP A 323 21.58 -6.68 -45.87
CA TRP A 323 22.99 -6.92 -46.14
C TRP A 323 23.20 -8.33 -46.72
N GLY A 324 24.24 -8.51 -47.54
CA GLY A 324 24.52 -9.80 -48.18
C GLY A 324 23.49 -10.24 -49.24
N GLY A 325 22.64 -9.33 -49.75
CA GLY A 325 21.66 -9.64 -50.79
C GLY A 325 20.34 -10.25 -50.29
N ALA A 326 20.04 -10.16 -48.99
CA ALA A 326 18.72 -10.51 -48.48
C ALA A 326 17.62 -9.58 -49.03
N THR A 327 16.40 -10.09 -49.14
CA THR A 327 15.21 -9.29 -49.49
C THR A 327 14.27 -9.26 -48.29
N VAL A 328 13.83 -8.06 -47.90
CA VAL A 328 12.81 -7.83 -46.86
C VAL A 328 11.48 -7.55 -47.56
N THR A 329 10.41 -8.22 -47.15
CA THR A 329 9.07 -7.99 -47.71
C THR A 329 8.05 -7.98 -46.59
N PHE A 330 7.24 -6.91 -46.53
CA PHE A 330 6.11 -6.81 -45.63
C PHE A 330 4.92 -7.57 -46.23
N VAL A 331 4.29 -8.45 -45.45
CA VAL A 331 3.13 -9.21 -45.92
C VAL A 331 1.88 -8.70 -45.19
N PRO A 332 0.95 -8.03 -45.89
CA PRO A 332 -0.34 -7.67 -45.33
C PRO A 332 -1.25 -8.89 -45.22
N THR A 333 -1.90 -9.04 -44.07
CA THR A 333 -3.02 -9.98 -43.84
C THR A 333 -4.32 -9.18 -43.79
N ASN A 334 -5.43 -9.81 -44.20
CA ASN A 334 -6.73 -9.15 -44.36
C ASN A 334 -7.44 -8.97 -43.01
N GLY A 335 -6.97 -8.03 -42.20
CA GLY A 335 -7.68 -7.49 -41.02
C GLY A 335 -8.22 -6.08 -41.27
N PRO A 336 -9.23 -5.61 -40.51
CA PRO A 336 -9.77 -4.26 -40.66
C PRO A 336 -8.68 -3.24 -40.30
N GLY A 337 -8.15 -2.55 -41.31
CA GLY A 337 -7.11 -1.52 -41.15
C GLY A 337 -5.88 -1.66 -42.05
N GLY A 338 -5.71 -2.77 -42.78
CA GLY A 338 -4.70 -2.91 -43.84
C GLY A 338 -3.24 -2.83 -43.37
N ARG A 339 -2.96 -3.07 -42.08
CA ARG A 339 -1.60 -3.06 -41.51
C ARG A 339 -0.91 -4.42 -41.73
N PRO A 340 0.41 -4.46 -42.01
CA PRO A 340 1.15 -5.72 -42.09
C PRO A 340 1.35 -6.32 -40.70
N GLU A 341 0.89 -7.55 -40.48
CA GLU A 341 1.01 -8.25 -39.18
C GLU A 341 2.37 -8.92 -38.97
N TRP A 342 3.19 -9.11 -40.01
CA TRP A 342 4.51 -9.74 -39.92
C TRP A 342 5.43 -9.41 -41.10
N VAL A 343 6.73 -9.69 -40.91
CA VAL A 343 7.82 -9.39 -41.84
C VAL A 343 8.42 -10.68 -42.39
N ARG A 344 8.59 -10.76 -43.71
CA ARG A 344 9.28 -11.85 -44.41
C ARG A 344 10.69 -11.46 -44.78
N LEU A 345 11.67 -12.21 -44.30
CA LEU A 345 13.08 -12.09 -44.64
C LEU A 345 13.49 -13.27 -45.51
N ILE A 346 14.08 -13.01 -46.68
CA ILE A 346 14.56 -14.04 -47.62
C ILE A 346 16.04 -13.82 -47.89
N ALA A 347 16.89 -14.82 -47.61
CA ALA A 347 18.32 -14.73 -47.89
C ALA A 347 18.64 -15.07 -49.36
N ALA A 348 19.61 -14.35 -49.95
CA ALA A 348 20.20 -14.71 -51.24
C ALA A 348 20.95 -16.07 -51.18
N PRO A 349 21.32 -16.66 -52.34
CA PRO A 349 22.10 -17.90 -52.44
C PRO A 349 23.51 -17.85 -51.83
N ALA A 350 23.96 -16.70 -51.31
CA ALA A 350 25.24 -16.54 -50.63
C ALA A 350 25.09 -16.29 -49.12
N GLY A 351 23.87 -16.38 -48.57
CA GLY A 351 23.54 -15.95 -47.21
C GLY A 351 23.34 -14.44 -47.11
N GLY A 352 22.57 -13.99 -46.13
CA GLY A 352 22.27 -12.56 -45.96
C GLY A 352 21.51 -12.28 -44.67
N GLY A 353 21.19 -11.02 -44.42
CA GLY A 353 20.43 -10.63 -43.24
C GLY A 353 19.73 -9.30 -43.39
N ALA A 354 18.92 -8.98 -42.38
CA ALA A 354 18.25 -7.71 -42.26
C ALA A 354 18.60 -7.07 -40.92
N PHE A 355 18.62 -5.74 -40.89
CA PHE A 355 18.79 -4.99 -39.66
C PHE A 355 17.78 -3.86 -39.57
N THR A 356 17.47 -3.48 -38.35
CA THR A 356 16.76 -2.24 -38.02
C THR A 356 17.74 -1.31 -37.32
N LEU A 357 17.88 -0.10 -37.85
CA LEU A 357 18.69 0.94 -37.22
C LEU A 357 17.98 1.45 -35.95
N LEU A 358 18.74 1.52 -34.88
CA LEU A 358 18.30 2.07 -33.60
C LEU A 358 19.00 3.40 -33.25
N ASN A 359 19.93 3.84 -34.10
CA ASN A 359 20.53 5.18 -34.05
C ASN A 359 21.07 5.62 -32.68
N GLY A 360 21.71 4.69 -31.94
CA GLY A 360 22.31 4.96 -30.63
C GLY A 360 21.33 4.84 -29.46
N ALA A 361 20.26 4.06 -29.61
CA ALA A 361 19.26 3.84 -28.56
C ALA A 361 19.88 3.29 -27.25
N ASP A 362 19.41 3.82 -26.13
CA ASP A 362 19.76 3.30 -24.80
C ASP A 362 18.79 2.16 -24.43
N LEU A 363 19.29 0.93 -24.48
CA LEU A 363 18.53 -0.28 -24.14
C LEU A 363 18.74 -0.70 -22.68
N ARG A 364 19.53 0.01 -21.86
CA ARG A 364 19.68 -0.30 -20.43
C ARG A 364 18.37 -0.33 -19.61
N PRO A 365 17.29 0.38 -19.99
CA PRO A 365 16.00 0.25 -19.31
C PRO A 365 15.28 -1.08 -19.54
N PHE A 366 15.71 -1.88 -20.52
CA PHE A 366 15.11 -3.14 -20.88
C PHE A 366 16.03 -4.31 -20.48
N ASP A 367 15.45 -5.49 -20.31
CA ASP A 367 16.14 -6.69 -19.85
C ASP A 367 16.30 -7.75 -20.95
N GLY A 368 15.62 -7.58 -22.08
CA GLY A 368 15.72 -8.50 -23.21
C GLY A 368 14.94 -8.09 -24.46
N ILE A 369 14.95 -8.98 -25.44
CA ILE A 369 14.24 -8.88 -26.72
C ILE A 369 13.24 -10.02 -26.82
N THR A 370 12.03 -9.77 -27.31
CA THR A 370 11.09 -10.82 -27.68
C THR A 370 10.50 -10.60 -29.08
N CYS A 371 10.22 -11.69 -29.78
CA CYS A 371 9.44 -11.69 -31.01
C CYS A 371 8.85 -13.09 -31.26
N ARG A 372 7.90 -13.18 -32.21
CA ARG A 372 7.50 -14.46 -32.80
C ARG A 372 8.27 -14.70 -34.09
N VAL A 373 8.72 -15.93 -34.31
CA VAL A 373 9.47 -16.35 -35.49
C VAL A 373 8.91 -17.62 -36.11
N MET A 374 9.04 -17.76 -37.43
CA MET A 374 8.75 -18.99 -38.18
C MET A 374 9.69 -19.07 -39.40
N ALA A 375 10.24 -20.23 -39.75
CA ALA A 375 11.12 -20.34 -40.93
C ALA A 375 10.74 -21.51 -41.85
N THR A 376 11.01 -21.37 -43.14
CA THR A 376 10.93 -22.50 -44.09
C THR A 376 12.35 -22.98 -44.38
N GLY A 377 12.78 -24.06 -43.72
CA GLY A 377 14.13 -24.63 -43.88
C GLY A 377 14.97 -24.78 -42.61
N GLY A 378 14.38 -24.58 -41.43
CA GLY A 378 15.07 -24.72 -40.14
C GLY A 378 15.65 -23.40 -39.60
N LEU A 379 15.70 -23.28 -38.27
CA LEU A 379 16.16 -22.08 -37.55
C LEU A 379 17.58 -22.23 -36.96
N SER A 380 18.20 -23.40 -37.07
CA SER A 380 19.50 -23.77 -36.49
C SER A 380 20.71 -22.93 -36.94
N SER A 381 20.50 -22.07 -37.93
CA SER A 381 21.51 -21.17 -38.47
C SER A 381 21.07 -19.71 -38.49
N VAL A 382 19.89 -19.42 -37.94
CA VAL A 382 19.40 -18.05 -37.76
C VAL A 382 20.04 -17.48 -36.50
N LYS A 383 20.53 -16.24 -36.61
CA LYS A 383 21.11 -15.53 -35.46
C LYS A 383 20.45 -14.17 -35.26
N LEU A 384 20.18 -13.82 -34.00
CA LEU A 384 19.81 -12.47 -33.59
C LEU A 384 21.07 -11.74 -33.09
N GLY A 385 21.29 -10.52 -33.55
CA GLY A 385 22.46 -9.72 -33.24
C GLY A 385 22.11 -8.37 -32.63
N LEU A 386 22.92 -7.92 -31.68
CA LEU A 386 22.96 -6.54 -31.19
C LEU A 386 24.32 -5.93 -31.49
N LYS A 387 24.32 -4.70 -32.01
CA LYS A 387 25.54 -3.93 -32.28
C LYS A 387 25.49 -2.58 -31.56
N SER A 388 26.50 -2.27 -30.77
CA SER A 388 26.68 -0.95 -30.17
C SER A 388 27.41 0.01 -31.11
N THR A 389 27.23 1.32 -30.89
CA THR A 389 27.80 2.39 -31.74
C THR A 389 29.33 2.45 -31.72
N ASP A 390 29.97 1.84 -30.72
CA ASP A 390 31.42 1.61 -30.66
C ASP A 390 31.92 0.49 -31.60
N GLY A 391 30.99 -0.18 -32.30
CA GLY A 391 31.28 -1.21 -33.28
C GLY A 391 31.29 -2.64 -32.74
N VAL A 392 31.04 -2.86 -31.44
CA VAL A 392 30.96 -4.20 -30.86
C VAL A 392 29.62 -4.85 -31.26
N GLU A 393 29.67 -6.03 -31.87
CA GLU A 393 28.48 -6.80 -32.25
C GLU A 393 28.52 -8.20 -31.62
N ARG A 394 27.42 -8.60 -30.99
CA ARG A 394 27.22 -9.96 -30.48
C ARG A 394 26.04 -10.61 -31.17
N LYS A 395 26.27 -11.77 -31.78
CA LYS A 395 25.24 -12.58 -32.46
C LYS A 395 25.02 -13.90 -31.72
N LEU A 396 23.76 -14.17 -31.42
CA LEU A 396 23.31 -15.38 -30.75
C LEU A 396 22.52 -16.24 -31.72
N ALA A 397 22.77 -17.54 -31.74
CA ALA A 397 21.86 -18.46 -32.41
C ALA A 397 20.52 -18.40 -31.70
N ILE A 398 19.42 -18.32 -32.45
CA ILE A 398 18.08 -18.31 -31.84
C ILE A 398 17.56 -19.72 -31.53
N GLU A 399 18.24 -20.75 -32.06
CA GLU A 399 17.91 -22.17 -31.86
C GLU A 399 17.71 -22.59 -30.39
N PRO A 400 18.52 -22.12 -29.42
CA PRO A 400 18.28 -22.45 -28.00
C PRO A 400 17.01 -21.84 -27.41
N TYR A 401 16.37 -20.90 -28.10
CA TYR A 401 15.23 -20.12 -27.60
C TYR A 401 13.91 -20.45 -28.32
N ILE A 402 13.88 -21.52 -29.11
CA ILE A 402 12.72 -21.95 -29.93
C ILE A 402 12.37 -23.43 -29.70
N ARG A 403 11.11 -23.77 -29.96
CA ARG A 403 10.42 -25.06 -29.81
C ARG A 403 10.41 -25.87 -31.12
N GLU A 404 10.05 -25.30 -32.29
CA GLU A 404 9.98 -26.00 -33.61
C GLU A 404 10.19 -25.11 -34.86
N THR A 405 10.45 -25.70 -36.04
CA THR A 405 10.85 -24.96 -37.26
C THR A 405 9.75 -24.77 -38.31
N ALA A 406 8.47 -25.05 -38.02
CA ALA A 406 7.39 -25.01 -39.02
C ALA A 406 6.11 -24.25 -38.59
N THR A 407 6.05 -23.76 -37.35
CA THR A 407 4.94 -22.97 -36.78
C THR A 407 5.48 -21.65 -36.20
N TRP A 408 4.58 -20.72 -35.86
CA TRP A 408 4.97 -19.49 -35.16
C TRP A 408 5.38 -19.80 -33.73
N ASP A 409 6.54 -19.28 -33.34
CA ASP A 409 7.11 -19.55 -32.03
C ASP A 409 7.65 -18.28 -31.39
N ARG A 410 7.40 -18.09 -30.09
CA ARG A 410 7.83 -16.88 -29.39
C ARG A 410 9.21 -17.10 -28.79
N ILE A 411 10.15 -16.24 -29.17
CA ILE A 411 11.49 -16.18 -28.56
C ILE A 411 11.55 -15.05 -27.57
N VAL A 412 12.25 -15.30 -26.46
CA VAL A 412 12.66 -14.28 -25.48
C VAL A 412 14.15 -14.47 -25.25
N ILE A 413 14.94 -13.45 -25.53
CA ILE A 413 16.40 -13.49 -25.40
C ILE A 413 16.82 -12.38 -24.43
N PRO A 414 17.34 -12.73 -23.25
CA PRO A 414 17.76 -11.73 -22.26
C PRO A 414 19.04 -11.03 -22.72
N PHE A 415 19.19 -9.76 -22.34
CA PHE A 415 20.38 -8.98 -22.71
C PHE A 415 21.67 -9.47 -22.06
N THR A 416 21.58 -10.24 -20.97
CA THR A 416 22.72 -10.93 -20.35
C THR A 416 23.45 -11.83 -21.34
N ASP A 417 22.74 -12.39 -22.31
CA ASP A 417 23.33 -13.29 -23.31
C ASP A 417 24.11 -12.52 -24.39
N PHE A 418 23.85 -11.21 -24.53
CA PHE A 418 24.59 -10.28 -25.38
C PHE A 418 25.80 -9.67 -24.65
N ALA A 419 26.47 -10.46 -23.81
CA ALA A 419 27.60 -10.01 -23.00
C ALA A 419 28.67 -9.27 -23.82
N GLY A 420 29.08 -8.10 -23.31
CA GLY A 420 30.12 -7.26 -23.91
C GLY A 420 29.62 -6.23 -24.91
N VAL A 421 28.32 -6.22 -25.27
CA VAL A 421 27.71 -5.12 -26.03
C VAL A 421 27.35 -3.98 -25.08
N ASP A 422 27.69 -2.74 -25.43
CA ASP A 422 27.29 -1.56 -24.66
C ASP A 422 25.82 -1.22 -24.92
N LEU A 423 24.95 -1.63 -24.00
CA LEU A 423 23.51 -1.37 -24.07
C LEU A 423 23.15 0.12 -23.96
N SER A 424 24.08 1.00 -23.56
CA SER A 424 23.80 2.43 -23.45
C SER A 424 23.75 3.16 -24.80
N SER A 425 24.23 2.52 -25.87
CA SER A 425 24.27 3.11 -27.20
C SER A 425 24.24 2.05 -28.31
N ILE A 426 23.03 1.60 -28.65
CA ILE A 426 22.80 0.55 -29.64
C ILE A 426 22.59 1.13 -31.04
N GLU A 427 23.40 0.68 -31.98
CA GLU A 427 23.36 1.07 -33.39
C GLU A 427 22.28 0.30 -34.16
N ASN A 428 22.18 -1.03 -33.97
CA ASN A 428 21.18 -1.85 -34.66
C ASN A 428 20.88 -3.19 -33.97
N VAL A 429 19.71 -3.74 -34.32
CA VAL A 429 19.35 -5.15 -34.14
C VAL A 429 19.36 -5.85 -35.50
N SER A 430 19.91 -7.06 -35.58
CA SER A 430 20.02 -7.78 -36.85
C SER A 430 19.58 -9.24 -36.79
N PHE A 431 18.98 -9.72 -37.87
CA PHE A 431 18.78 -11.15 -38.12
C PHE A 431 19.75 -11.61 -39.21
N THR A 432 20.51 -12.67 -38.94
CA THR A 432 21.39 -13.33 -39.91
C THR A 432 20.76 -14.65 -40.32
N LEU A 433 20.60 -14.89 -41.62
CA LEU A 433 19.98 -16.07 -42.20
C LEU A 433 21.01 -16.96 -42.91
N PRO A 434 20.79 -18.30 -42.96
CA PRO A 434 21.54 -19.18 -43.84
C PRO A 434 21.24 -18.90 -45.32
N SER A 435 22.14 -19.35 -46.20
CA SER A 435 21.94 -19.30 -47.65
C SER A 435 20.62 -19.96 -48.07
N GLY A 436 19.76 -19.20 -48.77
CA GLY A 436 18.46 -19.69 -49.25
C GLY A 436 17.37 -19.85 -48.17
N GLY A 437 17.61 -19.40 -46.93
CA GLY A 437 16.62 -19.46 -45.84
C GLY A 437 15.54 -18.37 -45.95
N THR A 438 14.34 -18.66 -45.44
CA THR A 438 13.27 -17.68 -45.21
C THR A 438 12.92 -17.66 -43.73
N LEU A 439 12.88 -16.46 -43.12
CA LEU A 439 12.41 -16.23 -41.75
C LEU A 439 11.24 -15.26 -41.78
N LEU A 440 10.20 -15.57 -41.03
CA LEU A 440 9.07 -14.72 -40.73
C LEU A 440 9.23 -14.23 -39.31
N VAL A 441 9.03 -12.93 -39.08
CA VAL A 441 9.15 -12.31 -37.76
C VAL A 441 7.93 -11.44 -37.50
N GLN A 442 7.36 -11.56 -36.30
CA GLN A 442 6.20 -10.82 -35.84
C GLN A 442 6.44 -10.25 -34.44
N GLY A 443 5.98 -9.02 -34.19
CA GLY A 443 5.95 -8.43 -32.84
C GLY A 443 7.31 -8.32 -32.17
N LEU A 444 8.35 -7.89 -32.91
CA LEU A 444 9.67 -7.65 -32.33
C LEU A 444 9.61 -6.44 -31.39
N ARG A 445 9.88 -6.67 -30.10
CA ARG A 445 9.86 -5.63 -29.05
C ARG A 445 10.95 -5.86 -28.00
N PHE A 446 11.34 -4.79 -27.32
CA PHE A 446 12.17 -4.84 -26.13
C PHE A 446 11.28 -4.94 -24.89
N ILE A 447 11.72 -5.71 -23.88
CA ILE A 447 10.91 -6.01 -22.69
C ILE A 447 11.62 -5.55 -21.43
N ARG A 448 10.88 -4.89 -20.53
CA ARG A 448 11.39 -4.38 -19.24
C ARG A 448 11.13 -5.37 -18.11
N ARG A 449 11.78 -5.14 -16.97
CA ARG A 449 11.69 -5.96 -15.76
C ARG A 449 10.25 -6.17 -15.29
N THR A 450 9.41 -5.13 -15.41
CA THR A 450 7.96 -5.10 -15.09
C THR A 450 7.14 -5.91 -16.08
N ASP A 451 7.46 -5.83 -17.37
CA ASP A 451 6.83 -6.64 -18.43
C ASP A 451 7.33 -8.12 -18.38
N MET A 452 8.26 -8.41 -17.46
CA MET A 452 8.75 -9.74 -17.06
C MET A 452 8.35 -10.09 -15.60
N MET A 453 7.43 -9.35 -14.96
CA MET A 453 7.06 -9.56 -13.55
C MET A 453 5.79 -10.37 -13.34
N GLU A 454 5.06 -10.73 -14.40
CA GLU A 454 4.09 -11.81 -14.30
C GLU A 454 4.85 -13.14 -14.14
N ASN A 455 4.74 -13.75 -12.96
CA ASN A 455 4.85 -15.21 -12.79
C ASN A 455 6.26 -15.84 -13.01
N ARG A 456 7.30 -15.31 -12.35
CA ARG A 456 8.70 -15.81 -12.48
C ARG A 456 9.09 -17.07 -11.69
N TRP A 457 8.27 -17.48 -10.75
CA TRP A 457 8.48 -18.71 -9.96
C TRP A 457 7.28 -19.61 -10.09
N THR A 458 6.10 -19.00 -10.05
CA THR A 458 4.79 -19.63 -10.18
C THR A 458 4.33 -19.59 -11.62
N ARG A 459 3.78 -20.68 -12.16
CA ARG A 459 3.11 -20.74 -13.47
C ARG A 459 1.82 -21.53 -13.33
N GLU A 460 0.79 -21.16 -14.07
CA GLU A 460 -0.44 -21.92 -14.16
C GLU A 460 -0.22 -23.24 -14.90
N GLY A 461 -1.03 -24.25 -14.57
CA GLY A 461 -0.93 -25.58 -15.15
C GLY A 461 -1.25 -25.56 -16.65
N GLU A 462 -2.30 -24.85 -17.02
CA GLU A 462 -2.79 -24.59 -18.37
C GLU A 462 -1.82 -23.78 -19.24
N ASP A 463 -0.99 -22.96 -18.61
CA ASP A 463 0.03 -22.11 -19.25
C ASP A 463 1.34 -22.84 -19.55
N ALA A 464 1.26 -24.17 -19.69
CA ALA A 464 2.35 -24.99 -20.16
C ALA A 464 2.82 -24.51 -21.54
N ASP A 465 4.11 -24.15 -21.63
CA ASP A 465 4.77 -23.78 -22.88
C ASP A 465 4.71 -24.91 -23.93
N GLU A 466 4.70 -26.16 -23.48
CA GLU A 466 4.55 -27.34 -24.32
C GLU A 466 3.83 -28.43 -23.52
N PHE A 467 2.82 -29.06 -24.09
CA PHE A 467 2.15 -30.20 -23.47
C PHE A 467 1.73 -31.24 -24.50
N ASN A 468 1.50 -32.47 -24.03
CA ASN A 468 0.97 -33.59 -24.79
C ASN A 468 -0.03 -34.35 -23.92
N GLY A 469 -1.21 -34.63 -24.47
CA GLY A 469 -2.35 -35.17 -23.73
C GLY A 469 -3.20 -34.09 -23.07
N GLY A 470 -4.39 -34.46 -22.58
CA GLY A 470 -5.29 -33.57 -21.84
C GLY A 470 -5.81 -32.33 -22.59
N SER A 471 -6.34 -31.38 -21.81
CA SER A 471 -6.81 -30.07 -22.26
C SER A 471 -6.39 -28.96 -21.27
N PRO A 472 -5.83 -27.84 -21.75
CA PRO A 472 -5.53 -26.67 -20.92
C PRO A 472 -6.77 -25.81 -20.63
N ASP A 473 -7.88 -26.03 -21.32
CA ASP A 473 -9.14 -25.31 -21.11
C ASP A 473 -10.13 -26.11 -20.23
N ASP A 474 -9.63 -26.98 -19.34
CA ASP A 474 -10.49 -27.70 -18.40
C ASP A 474 -10.97 -26.72 -17.33
N LEU A 475 -12.18 -26.18 -17.51
CA LEU A 475 -12.77 -25.20 -16.60
C LEU A 475 -12.97 -25.81 -15.22
N LYS A 476 -12.35 -25.20 -14.22
CA LYS A 476 -12.47 -25.52 -12.80
C LYS A 476 -12.55 -24.22 -12.03
N GLU A 477 -13.76 -23.86 -11.62
CA GLU A 477 -14.11 -22.59 -10.97
C GLU A 477 -13.15 -22.19 -9.83
N TYR A 478 -12.59 -23.16 -9.11
CA TYR A 478 -11.73 -22.94 -7.94
C TYR A 478 -10.23 -23.10 -8.21
N ALA A 479 -9.85 -23.22 -9.48
CA ALA A 479 -8.47 -23.16 -9.93
C ALA A 479 -7.99 -21.70 -10.01
N TRP A 480 -6.67 -21.49 -10.00
CA TRP A 480 -6.01 -20.18 -9.87
C TRP A 480 -6.51 -19.15 -10.89
N CYS A 481 -6.76 -19.57 -12.13
CA CYS A 481 -7.37 -18.77 -13.20
C CYS A 481 -8.69 -19.37 -13.74
N GLY A 482 -9.39 -20.14 -12.91
CA GLY A 482 -10.64 -20.81 -13.31
C GLY A 482 -10.44 -21.96 -14.32
N LYS A 483 -9.19 -22.31 -14.61
CA LYS A 483 -8.76 -23.38 -15.52
C LYS A 483 -7.68 -24.23 -14.90
N VAL A 484 -7.56 -25.46 -15.38
CA VAL A 484 -6.45 -26.35 -15.08
C VAL A 484 -5.99 -27.02 -16.37
N LEU A 485 -4.74 -27.49 -16.39
CA LEU A 485 -4.37 -28.54 -17.32
C LEU A 485 -4.95 -29.87 -16.83
N GLY A 486 -6.01 -30.34 -17.48
CA GLY A 486 -6.82 -31.47 -17.05
C GLY A 486 -7.38 -32.30 -18.20
N ASP A 487 -8.64 -32.73 -18.09
CA ASP A 487 -9.31 -33.62 -19.05
C ASP A 487 -8.56 -34.93 -19.33
N SER A 488 -8.39 -35.74 -18.28
CA SER A 488 -7.68 -37.03 -18.29
C SER A 488 -6.15 -36.96 -18.44
N TRP A 489 -5.56 -35.76 -18.40
CA TRP A 489 -4.11 -35.56 -18.43
C TRP A 489 -3.39 -36.33 -17.31
N GLY A 490 -2.21 -36.87 -17.60
CA GLY A 490 -1.36 -37.60 -16.64
C GLY A 490 -1.69 -39.10 -16.54
N ASN A 491 -2.71 -39.56 -17.26
CA ASN A 491 -3.14 -40.96 -17.25
C ASN A 491 -2.33 -41.84 -18.21
N ASP A 492 -1.96 -41.31 -19.38
CA ASP A 492 -1.33 -42.10 -20.43
C ASP A 492 0.19 -41.91 -20.46
N GLN A 493 0.91 -43.02 -20.65
CA GLN A 493 2.37 -42.99 -20.69
C GLN A 493 2.87 -42.18 -21.90
N GLY A 494 3.64 -41.13 -21.64
CA GLY A 494 4.15 -40.22 -22.67
C GLY A 494 3.44 -38.86 -22.72
N GLU A 495 2.37 -38.67 -21.94
CA GLU A 495 1.81 -37.35 -21.67
C GLU A 495 2.80 -36.52 -20.84
N PHE A 496 2.87 -35.23 -21.13
CA PHE A 496 3.74 -34.30 -20.42
C PHE A 496 3.28 -32.86 -20.55
N ALA A 497 3.83 -32.00 -19.72
CA ALA A 497 3.68 -30.56 -19.72
C ALA A 497 5.01 -29.94 -19.32
N ARG A 498 5.37 -28.82 -19.94
CA ARG A 498 6.64 -28.14 -19.75
C ARG A 498 6.41 -26.65 -19.63
N TRP A 499 7.11 -26.03 -18.69
CA TRP A 499 7.14 -24.59 -18.47
C TRP A 499 8.57 -24.09 -18.55
N ASN A 500 8.76 -22.96 -19.23
CA ASN A 500 10.02 -22.25 -19.29
C ASN A 500 10.04 -21.18 -18.19
N ILE A 501 11.06 -21.22 -17.34
CA ILE A 501 11.19 -20.42 -16.13
C ILE A 501 12.45 -19.58 -16.22
N LEU A 502 12.30 -18.30 -15.87
CA LEU A 502 13.39 -17.34 -15.80
C LEU A 502 13.70 -17.01 -14.34
N ALA A 503 14.74 -17.62 -13.77
CA ALA A 503 15.27 -17.24 -12.46
C ALA A 503 16.16 -15.99 -12.56
N THR A 504 16.00 -15.07 -11.61
CA THR A 504 16.80 -13.83 -11.50
C THR A 504 18.22 -14.06 -10.96
N GLN A 505 18.49 -15.26 -10.45
CA GLN A 505 19.76 -15.64 -9.87
C GLN A 505 20.00 -17.15 -9.98
N VAL A 506 21.25 -17.58 -9.74
CA VAL A 506 21.59 -19.00 -9.58
C VAL A 506 20.86 -19.55 -8.36
N LEU A 507 20.13 -20.65 -8.54
CA LEU A 507 19.43 -21.34 -7.47
C LEU A 507 20.38 -22.38 -6.90
N ASN A 508 21.01 -22.08 -5.76
CA ASN A 508 21.97 -23.00 -5.15
C ASN A 508 21.34 -24.35 -4.77
N GLU A 509 20.04 -24.33 -4.49
CA GLU A 509 19.18 -25.49 -4.34
C GLU A 509 17.74 -25.02 -4.59
N ALA A 510 16.99 -25.76 -5.40
CA ALA A 510 15.66 -25.40 -5.86
C ALA A 510 14.63 -26.48 -5.53
N TYR A 511 13.38 -26.07 -5.37
CA TYR A 511 12.21 -26.90 -5.14
C TYR A 511 11.14 -26.58 -6.18
N LEU A 512 10.32 -27.56 -6.53
CA LEU A 512 9.12 -27.44 -7.33
C LEU A 512 7.92 -27.78 -6.47
N ASP A 513 7.03 -26.82 -6.24
CA ASP A 513 5.70 -27.07 -5.71
C ASP A 513 4.71 -27.19 -6.86
N VAL A 514 3.70 -28.03 -6.71
CA VAL A 514 2.63 -28.24 -7.69
C VAL A 514 1.30 -28.30 -6.93
N ARG A 515 0.39 -27.37 -7.20
CA ARG A 515 -1.01 -27.45 -6.78
C ARG A 515 -1.77 -28.29 -7.81
N TYR A 516 -2.49 -29.29 -7.32
CA TYR A 516 -3.11 -30.30 -8.17
C TYR A 516 -4.42 -30.82 -7.58
N ALA A 517 -5.28 -31.40 -8.42
CA ALA A 517 -6.47 -32.14 -8.01
C ALA A 517 -6.48 -33.55 -8.63
N CYS A 518 -6.74 -34.58 -7.83
CA CYS A 518 -6.79 -35.97 -8.26
C CYS A 518 -7.90 -36.73 -7.52
N ALA A 519 -9.00 -37.02 -8.22
CA ALA A 519 -10.09 -37.81 -7.62
C ALA A 519 -9.79 -39.32 -7.60
N ASP A 520 -8.76 -39.77 -8.33
CA ASP A 520 -8.43 -41.19 -8.41
C ASP A 520 -7.78 -41.66 -7.10
N PRO A 521 -8.31 -42.69 -6.43
CA PRO A 521 -7.79 -43.18 -5.16
C PRO A 521 -6.38 -43.78 -5.24
N ARG A 522 -5.86 -44.06 -6.44
CA ARG A 522 -4.47 -44.50 -6.64
C ARG A 522 -3.47 -43.36 -6.45
N GLY A 523 -3.90 -42.11 -6.62
CA GLY A 523 -3.01 -40.96 -6.78
C GLY A 523 -2.24 -40.98 -8.10
N ALA A 524 -1.72 -39.83 -8.51
CA ALA A 524 -0.92 -39.68 -9.73
C ALA A 524 0.59 -39.67 -9.42
N ARG A 525 1.41 -39.95 -10.43
CA ARG A 525 2.88 -39.89 -10.32
C ARG A 525 3.46 -39.21 -11.53
N LEU A 526 4.20 -38.12 -11.29
CA LEU A 526 4.80 -37.33 -12.35
C LEU A 526 6.32 -37.36 -12.25
N GLU A 527 6.99 -37.71 -13.34
CA GLU A 527 8.43 -37.57 -13.48
C GLU A 527 8.77 -36.10 -13.76
N VAL A 528 9.73 -35.56 -13.01
CA VAL A 528 10.11 -34.15 -13.06
C VAL A 528 11.50 -34.02 -13.67
N TRP A 529 11.61 -33.14 -14.66
CA TRP A 529 12.86 -32.88 -15.39
C TRP A 529 13.16 -31.39 -15.45
N VAL A 530 14.44 -31.02 -15.25
CA VAL A 530 14.94 -29.64 -15.43
C VAL A 530 16.00 -29.60 -16.52
N ASN A 531 15.79 -28.80 -17.58
CA ASN A 531 16.69 -28.72 -18.73
C ASN A 531 17.07 -30.11 -19.29
N SER A 532 16.08 -31.01 -19.35
CA SER A 532 16.24 -32.42 -19.75
C SER A 532 17.01 -33.32 -18.77
N ASN A 533 17.35 -32.85 -17.57
CA ASN A 533 17.92 -33.67 -16.51
C ASN A 533 16.82 -34.16 -15.56
N TYR A 534 16.81 -35.45 -15.25
CA TYR A 534 15.83 -36.04 -14.34
C TYR A 534 16.10 -35.58 -12.91
N CYS A 535 15.10 -35.01 -12.25
CA CYS A 535 15.18 -34.52 -10.87
C CYS A 535 14.54 -35.49 -9.87
N GLY A 536 13.51 -36.24 -10.30
CA GLY A 536 12.82 -37.21 -9.44
C GLY A 536 11.39 -37.47 -9.88
N THR A 537 10.63 -38.12 -9.01
CA THR A 537 9.19 -38.38 -9.22
C THR A 537 8.39 -37.73 -8.10
N LEU A 538 7.45 -36.88 -8.49
CA LEU A 538 6.46 -36.26 -7.63
C LEU A 538 5.29 -37.25 -7.43
N ASN A 539 4.93 -37.52 -6.18
CA ASN A 539 3.80 -38.37 -5.85
C ASN A 539 2.63 -37.47 -5.45
N LEU A 540 1.52 -37.61 -6.16
CA LEU A 540 0.31 -36.83 -6.00
C LEU A 540 -0.75 -37.74 -5.35
N GLY A 541 -1.18 -37.39 -4.13
CA GLY A 541 -2.19 -38.13 -3.39
C GLY A 541 -3.58 -38.04 -4.01
N ALA A 542 -4.53 -38.82 -3.50
CA ALA A 542 -5.93 -38.62 -3.84
C ALA A 542 -6.48 -37.42 -3.05
N THR A 543 -7.04 -36.44 -3.73
CA THR A 543 -7.57 -35.20 -3.12
C THR A 543 -9.09 -35.22 -2.93
N GLY A 544 -9.75 -36.30 -3.36
CA GLY A 544 -11.19 -36.49 -3.18
C GLY A 544 -12.08 -35.94 -4.30
N GLY A 545 -11.52 -35.22 -5.29
CA GLY A 545 -12.26 -34.72 -6.46
C GLY A 545 -11.36 -34.14 -7.55
N TRP A 546 -11.97 -33.64 -8.64
CA TRP A 546 -11.26 -33.19 -9.86
C TRP A 546 -11.01 -31.67 -9.92
N GLY A 547 -11.09 -30.96 -8.80
CA GLY A 547 -10.92 -29.50 -8.76
C GLY A 547 -12.23 -28.72 -8.88
N ASP A 548 -13.39 -29.41 -8.94
CA ASP A 548 -14.71 -28.76 -8.96
C ASP A 548 -15.11 -28.13 -7.61
N GLN A 549 -14.25 -28.24 -6.60
CA GLN A 549 -14.41 -27.65 -5.27
C GLN A 549 -13.01 -27.28 -4.75
N PRO A 550 -12.87 -26.25 -3.90
CA PRO A 550 -11.56 -25.83 -3.38
C PRO A 550 -10.83 -26.94 -2.63
N HIS A 551 -11.57 -27.76 -1.86
CA HIS A 551 -11.00 -28.87 -1.08
C HIS A 551 -10.56 -30.07 -1.94
N HIS A 552 -10.77 -30.02 -3.26
CA HIS A 552 -10.24 -30.99 -4.19
C HIS A 552 -8.79 -30.68 -4.60
N PHE A 553 -8.20 -29.55 -4.18
CA PHE A 553 -6.82 -29.21 -4.47
C PHE A 553 -5.89 -29.52 -3.29
N ASP A 554 -4.68 -29.98 -3.59
CA ASP A 554 -3.61 -30.26 -2.64
C ASP A 554 -2.26 -29.80 -3.24
N LEU A 555 -1.21 -29.72 -2.41
CA LEU A 555 0.11 -29.25 -2.81
C LEU A 555 1.15 -30.38 -2.69
N ALA A 556 1.88 -30.64 -3.76
CA ALA A 556 3.00 -31.58 -3.77
C ALA A 556 4.31 -30.87 -4.04
N CYS A 557 5.38 -31.26 -3.33
CA CYS A 557 6.71 -30.66 -3.49
C CYS A 557 7.77 -31.69 -3.91
N LEU A 558 8.70 -31.27 -4.77
CA LEU A 558 9.91 -32.03 -5.11
C LEU A 558 11.16 -31.15 -5.13
N ARG A 559 12.24 -31.64 -4.53
CA ARG A 559 13.57 -31.02 -4.63
C ARG A 559 14.16 -31.19 -6.04
N LEU A 560 14.52 -30.09 -6.68
CA LEU A 560 15.15 -30.06 -8.01
C LEU A 560 16.69 -30.03 -7.95
N GLY A 561 17.27 -29.60 -6.82
CA GLY A 561 18.71 -29.42 -6.66
C GLY A 561 19.21 -28.09 -7.21
N ARG A 562 20.53 -27.97 -7.45
CA ARG A 562 21.14 -26.71 -7.91
C ARG A 562 20.81 -26.43 -9.37
N ILE A 563 20.30 -25.24 -9.66
CA ILE A 563 20.03 -24.75 -11.02
C ILE A 563 20.91 -23.53 -11.28
N THR A 564 21.86 -23.65 -12.20
CA THR A 564 22.80 -22.58 -12.55
C THR A 564 22.30 -21.68 -13.66
N ASP A 565 21.38 -22.18 -14.48
CA ASP A 565 20.85 -21.45 -15.62
C ASP A 565 19.77 -20.49 -15.11
N THR A 566 19.89 -19.20 -15.43
CA THR A 566 18.86 -18.21 -15.14
C THR A 566 17.64 -18.37 -16.04
N TYR A 567 17.73 -19.17 -17.10
CA TYR A 567 16.61 -19.60 -17.93
C TYR A 567 16.64 -21.12 -18.05
N PHE A 568 15.59 -21.80 -17.60
CA PHE A 568 15.51 -23.26 -17.61
C PHE A 568 14.07 -23.73 -17.85
N SER A 569 13.90 -24.98 -18.29
CA SER A 569 12.60 -25.60 -18.42
C SER A 569 12.35 -26.59 -17.29
N VAL A 570 11.13 -26.60 -16.75
CA VAL A 570 10.61 -27.66 -15.88
C VAL A 570 9.61 -28.46 -16.69
N LYS A 571 9.78 -29.78 -16.75
CA LYS A 571 8.85 -30.70 -17.41
C LYS A 571 8.30 -31.70 -16.39
N LEU A 572 6.98 -31.80 -16.34
CA LEU A 572 6.24 -32.85 -15.66
C LEU A 572 5.77 -33.88 -16.70
N ALA A 573 6.05 -35.16 -16.50
CA ALA A 573 5.65 -36.23 -17.41
C ALA A 573 4.92 -37.34 -16.67
N ALA A 574 3.88 -37.91 -17.28
CA ALA A 574 3.13 -39.03 -16.73
C ALA A 574 4.05 -40.24 -16.49
N GLY A 575 4.16 -40.67 -15.24
CA GLY A 575 4.92 -41.87 -14.88
C GLY A 575 4.22 -43.17 -15.31
N SER A 576 4.95 -44.28 -15.26
CA SER A 576 4.36 -45.61 -15.50
C SER A 576 3.28 -45.94 -14.46
N ASN A 577 2.09 -46.38 -14.91
CA ASN A 577 0.89 -46.60 -14.09
C ASN A 577 0.28 -45.33 -13.49
N GLY A 578 0.33 -44.20 -14.23
CA GLY A 578 -0.31 -42.95 -13.85
C GLY A 578 -1.82 -43.07 -13.62
N ALA A 579 -2.34 -42.15 -12.82
CA ALA A 579 -3.75 -41.84 -12.73
C ALA A 579 -3.95 -40.41 -13.26
N PRO A 580 -5.14 -40.05 -13.75
CA PRO A 580 -5.37 -38.70 -14.23
C PRO A 580 -5.20 -37.69 -13.09
N VAL A 581 -4.75 -36.48 -13.44
CA VAL A 581 -4.57 -35.37 -12.51
C VAL A 581 -4.82 -34.05 -13.23
N ASN A 582 -5.43 -33.13 -12.50
CA ASN A 582 -5.61 -31.75 -12.92
C ASN A 582 -4.49 -30.92 -12.29
N LEU A 583 -3.66 -30.30 -13.13
CA LEU A 583 -2.59 -29.41 -12.70
C LEU A 583 -3.10 -27.97 -12.74
N ASP A 584 -3.01 -27.31 -11.60
CA ASP A 584 -3.50 -25.95 -11.42
C ASP A 584 -2.36 -24.95 -11.39
N ARG A 585 -1.32 -25.21 -10.61
CA ARG A 585 -0.21 -24.28 -10.42
C ARG A 585 1.09 -25.04 -10.23
N ILE A 586 2.17 -24.58 -10.84
CA ILE A 586 3.52 -24.99 -10.49
C ILE A 586 4.28 -23.81 -9.89
N THR A 587 5.21 -24.03 -8.97
CA THR A 587 6.06 -22.99 -8.40
C THR A 587 7.46 -23.52 -8.20
N VAL A 588 8.45 -22.95 -8.89
CA VAL A 588 9.85 -23.19 -8.55
C VAL A 588 10.27 -22.19 -7.49
N ARG A 589 11.06 -22.59 -6.49
CA ARG A 589 11.58 -21.67 -5.47
C ARG A 589 12.98 -22.08 -5.02
N SER A 590 13.74 -21.15 -4.46
CA SER A 590 15.08 -21.42 -3.92
C SER A 590 15.00 -22.00 -2.50
N SER A 591 16.04 -22.71 -2.07
CA SER A 591 16.15 -23.39 -0.76
C SER A 591 16.15 -22.50 0.47
N GLY A 592 16.12 -21.18 0.28
CA GLY A 592 15.99 -20.20 1.36
C GLY A 592 14.56 -19.72 1.58
N ALA A 593 13.58 -20.16 0.79
CA ALA A 593 12.21 -19.69 0.89
C ALA A 593 11.28 -20.81 1.38
N TRP A 594 10.75 -20.63 2.60
CA TRP A 594 9.61 -21.36 3.10
C TRP A 594 8.32 -20.63 2.74
N PHE A 595 7.29 -21.36 2.35
CA PHE A 595 5.95 -20.85 2.01
C PHE A 595 4.91 -21.84 2.52
N ARG A 596 3.77 -21.35 2.99
CA ARG A 596 2.61 -22.15 3.34
C ARG A 596 1.32 -21.33 3.20
N GLU A 597 0.23 -21.97 2.77
CA GLU A 597 -1.11 -21.39 2.90
C GLU A 597 -1.46 -21.30 4.41
N ALA A 598 -2.13 -20.24 4.83
CA ALA A 598 -2.30 -19.92 6.24
C ALA A 598 -3.31 -20.86 6.93
N GLU A 599 -4.26 -21.39 6.17
CA GLU A 599 -5.21 -22.41 6.60
C GLU A 599 -4.56 -23.76 6.93
N ASP A 600 -3.33 -24.01 6.45
CA ASP A 600 -2.54 -25.21 6.76
C ASP A 600 -1.74 -25.03 8.06
N TRP A 601 -2.42 -24.59 9.12
CA TRP A 601 -1.85 -24.52 10.46
C TRP A 601 -1.61 -25.92 11.05
N ASP A 602 -0.69 -26.01 12.01
CA ASP A 602 -0.49 -27.20 12.84
C ASP A 602 -1.33 -27.13 14.14
N ALA A 603 -1.59 -25.91 14.64
CA ALA A 603 -2.58 -25.64 15.70
C ALA A 603 -3.06 -24.18 15.64
N GLN A 604 -4.29 -23.91 16.10
CA GLN A 604 -4.82 -22.54 16.23
C GLN A 604 -5.80 -22.39 17.41
N SER A 605 -6.06 -21.14 17.81
CA SER A 605 -7.23 -20.74 18.60
C SER A 605 -7.90 -19.50 18.00
N GLY A 606 -9.21 -19.36 18.22
CA GLY A 606 -10.00 -18.20 17.80
C GLY A 606 -10.85 -18.45 16.56
N SER A 607 -10.41 -19.32 15.67
CA SER A 607 -11.16 -19.66 14.45
C SER A 607 -12.14 -20.82 14.68
N ASP A 608 -13.29 -20.76 14.01
CA ASP A 608 -14.24 -21.88 13.92
C ASP A 608 -13.91 -22.87 12.77
N GLY A 609 -12.91 -22.58 11.93
CA GLY A 609 -12.48 -23.42 10.82
C GLY A 609 -11.85 -22.64 9.66
N THR A 610 -11.70 -23.29 8.51
CA THR A 610 -11.24 -22.59 7.29
C THR A 610 -12.38 -21.78 6.70
N ASP A 611 -12.17 -20.50 6.42
CA ASP A 611 -13.13 -19.60 5.77
C ASP A 611 -12.92 -19.63 4.26
N TRP A 612 -14.01 -19.65 3.48
CA TRP A 612 -13.92 -19.70 2.02
C TRP A 612 -13.93 -18.30 1.44
N LYS A 613 -12.89 -17.98 0.67
CA LYS A 613 -12.62 -16.64 0.16
C LYS A 613 -12.10 -16.73 -1.29
N PRO A 614 -12.89 -16.34 -2.31
CA PRO A 614 -12.46 -16.40 -3.71
C PRO A 614 -11.19 -15.56 -3.99
N GLY A 615 -11.03 -14.45 -3.27
CA GLY A 615 -9.86 -13.57 -3.32
C GLY A 615 -8.58 -14.13 -2.68
N ALA A 616 -8.62 -15.33 -2.10
CA ALA A 616 -7.48 -16.02 -1.50
C ALA A 616 -6.61 -16.76 -2.56
N SER A 617 -5.36 -17.07 -2.25
CA SER A 617 -4.46 -17.85 -3.11
C SER A 617 -4.87 -19.31 -3.22
N GLY A 618 -5.31 -19.91 -2.12
CA GLY A 618 -5.81 -21.29 -2.06
C GLY A 618 -7.33 -21.42 -2.22
N GLY A 619 -8.05 -20.28 -2.30
CA GLY A 619 -9.51 -20.21 -2.20
C GLY A 619 -10.05 -20.36 -0.77
N LYS A 620 -9.15 -20.43 0.22
CA LYS A 620 -9.47 -20.50 1.64
C LYS A 620 -8.49 -19.63 2.41
N VAL A 621 -8.87 -19.27 3.62
CA VAL A 621 -8.04 -18.50 4.55
C VAL A 621 -8.17 -19.11 5.94
N LEU A 622 -7.16 -18.87 6.78
CA LEU A 622 -7.38 -18.90 8.22
C LEU A 622 -8.19 -17.65 8.59
N GLY A 623 -9.47 -17.84 8.88
CA GLY A 623 -10.45 -16.76 9.06
C GLY A 623 -11.61 -17.16 9.95
N ALA A 624 -12.80 -16.62 9.66
CA ALA A 624 -14.05 -16.90 10.39
C ALA A 624 -13.91 -16.70 11.91
N GLY A 625 -13.73 -15.44 12.31
CA GLY A 625 -13.53 -15.09 13.72
C GLY A 625 -12.09 -15.21 14.22
N TRP A 626 -11.17 -15.71 13.37
CA TRP A 626 -9.78 -15.86 13.81
C TRP A 626 -9.15 -14.51 14.14
N GLY A 627 -8.51 -14.47 15.31
CA GLY A 627 -7.89 -13.25 15.81
C GLY A 627 -8.88 -12.30 16.49
N GLY A 628 -10.16 -12.64 16.64
CA GLY A 628 -11.14 -11.78 17.32
C GLY A 628 -10.93 -11.58 18.81
N GLN A 629 -10.08 -12.38 19.45
CA GLN A 629 -9.76 -12.24 20.86
C GLN A 629 -8.26 -12.05 21.07
N ASP A 630 -7.91 -11.20 22.04
CA ASP A 630 -6.54 -11.08 22.52
C ASP A 630 -5.98 -12.44 22.98
N GLY A 631 -4.82 -12.80 22.45
CA GLY A 631 -4.16 -14.08 22.70
C GLY A 631 -4.52 -15.22 21.74
N ASP A 632 -5.46 -15.01 20.80
CA ASP A 632 -5.71 -15.98 19.74
C ASP A 632 -4.44 -16.24 18.92
N PHE A 633 -4.24 -17.48 18.48
CA PHE A 633 -2.98 -17.85 17.84
C PHE A 633 -3.13 -18.80 16.66
N ALA A 634 -2.10 -18.80 15.81
CA ALA A 634 -1.87 -19.76 14.75
C ALA A 634 -0.43 -20.25 14.84
N PHE A 635 -0.23 -21.55 14.77
CA PHE A 635 1.07 -22.19 14.94
C PHE A 635 1.41 -23.04 13.73
N TYR A 636 2.63 -22.87 13.23
CA TYR A 636 3.19 -23.58 12.08
C TYR A 636 4.52 -24.20 12.51
N ASP A 637 4.55 -25.52 12.57
CA ASP A 637 5.73 -26.33 12.88
C ASP A 637 6.38 -26.82 11.58
N ASN A 638 7.57 -27.42 11.70
CA ASN A 638 8.31 -28.01 10.59
C ASN A 638 8.66 -27.02 9.48
N ILE A 639 9.06 -25.81 9.86
CA ILE A 639 9.65 -24.82 8.94
C ILE A 639 11.10 -25.21 8.69
N VAL A 640 11.32 -26.03 7.68
CA VAL A 640 12.66 -26.52 7.33
C VAL A 640 13.35 -25.53 6.38
N LEU A 641 14.43 -24.92 6.85
CA LEU A 641 15.35 -24.10 6.05
C LEU A 641 16.63 -24.88 5.79
N ASP A 642 16.93 -25.18 4.53
CA ASP A 642 18.12 -25.99 4.19
C ASP A 642 19.43 -25.19 4.22
N SER A 643 19.34 -23.86 4.24
CA SER A 643 20.48 -22.96 4.29
C SER A 643 20.20 -21.72 5.15
N THR A 644 21.26 -21.15 5.72
CA THR A 644 21.17 -19.91 6.49
C THR A 644 20.80 -18.75 5.58
N ILE A 645 19.76 -18.01 5.95
CA ILE A 645 19.32 -16.79 5.26
C ILE A 645 19.82 -15.60 6.07
N SER A 646 20.64 -14.72 5.50
CA SER A 646 21.25 -13.57 6.20
C SER A 646 20.34 -12.34 6.35
N ASN A 647 19.30 -12.27 5.53
CA ASN A 647 18.36 -11.15 5.38
C ASN A 647 16.94 -11.69 5.20
N ALA A 648 16.54 -12.60 6.08
CA ALA A 648 15.23 -13.21 6.08
C ALA A 648 14.16 -12.17 6.37
N VAL A 649 13.05 -12.31 5.66
CA VAL A 649 11.84 -11.53 5.80
C VAL A 649 10.69 -12.51 5.97
N PHE A 650 9.91 -12.32 7.02
CA PHE A 650 8.58 -12.92 7.14
C PHE A 650 7.62 -12.10 6.30
N ARG A 651 6.81 -12.75 5.47
CA ARG A 651 5.75 -12.11 4.69
C ARG A 651 4.45 -12.83 4.94
N MET A 652 3.37 -12.07 4.96
CA MET A 652 2.03 -12.63 5.14
C MET A 652 1.04 -11.83 4.31
N ARG A 653 0.21 -12.52 3.54
CA ARG A 653 -0.96 -11.92 2.90
C ARG A 653 -2.18 -12.08 3.81
N TYR A 654 -2.97 -11.02 3.91
CA TYR A 654 -4.15 -10.97 4.75
C TYR A 654 -5.23 -10.08 4.13
N GLY A 655 -6.47 -10.22 4.58
CA GLY A 655 -7.53 -9.23 4.36
C GLY A 655 -8.25 -8.87 5.64
N GLN A 656 -8.73 -7.64 5.68
CA GLN A 656 -9.27 -6.99 6.85
C GLN A 656 -10.28 -5.91 6.44
N GLY A 657 -11.52 -6.01 6.94
CA GLY A 657 -12.57 -5.02 6.70
C GLY A 657 -12.66 -3.90 7.73
N TRP A 658 -12.10 -4.08 8.93
CA TRP A 658 -12.18 -3.12 10.03
C TRP A 658 -11.21 -1.95 9.86
N GLN A 659 -11.63 -0.75 10.28
CA GLN A 659 -10.81 0.47 10.17
C GLN A 659 -9.56 0.43 11.06
N ASP A 660 -9.70 -0.07 12.28
CA ASP A 660 -8.62 -0.12 13.27
C ASP A 660 -7.60 -1.25 12.98
N GLY A 661 -7.99 -2.21 12.14
CA GLY A 661 -7.17 -3.35 11.76
C GLY A 661 -6.85 -4.30 12.91
N ARG A 662 -5.85 -5.16 12.72
CA ARG A 662 -5.44 -6.17 13.70
C ARG A 662 -3.92 -6.22 13.88
N LEU A 663 -3.43 -6.23 15.12
CA LEU A 663 -2.00 -6.39 15.41
C LEU A 663 -1.70 -7.85 15.73
N LEU A 664 -0.68 -8.41 15.06
CA LEU A 664 -0.20 -9.76 15.35
C LEU A 664 1.26 -9.71 15.81
N ARG A 665 1.53 -10.32 16.95
CA ARG A 665 2.87 -10.65 17.40
C ARG A 665 3.37 -11.88 16.65
N VAL A 666 4.60 -11.82 16.17
CA VAL A 666 5.26 -12.90 15.45
C VAL A 666 6.33 -13.51 16.34
N GLU A 667 6.22 -14.81 16.63
CA GLU A 667 7.20 -15.57 17.39
C GLU A 667 7.88 -16.61 16.47
N LEU A 668 9.21 -16.57 16.40
CA LEU A 668 10.03 -17.58 15.72
C LEU A 668 10.78 -18.40 16.77
N ASP A 669 10.63 -19.72 16.75
CA ASP A 669 11.21 -20.64 17.73
C ASP A 669 10.88 -20.26 19.19
N GLY A 670 9.66 -19.77 19.42
CA GLY A 670 9.19 -19.30 20.72
C GLY A 670 9.77 -17.96 21.18
N THR A 671 10.52 -17.26 20.33
CA THR A 671 11.03 -15.91 20.60
C THR A 671 10.21 -14.88 19.83
N ASN A 672 9.69 -13.86 20.50
CA ASN A 672 9.07 -12.71 19.82
C ASN A 672 10.11 -12.00 18.94
N VAL A 673 9.86 -11.99 17.62
CA VAL A 673 10.72 -11.38 16.60
C VAL A 673 10.15 -10.06 16.05
N GLY A 674 8.94 -9.67 16.46
CA GLY A 674 8.33 -8.41 16.09
C GLY A 674 6.80 -8.49 15.99
N TYR A 675 6.23 -7.45 15.39
CA TYR A 675 4.79 -7.31 15.21
C TYR A 675 4.49 -6.94 13.77
N VAL A 676 3.35 -7.42 13.26
CA VAL A 676 2.78 -7.02 11.97
C VAL A 676 1.40 -6.41 12.21
N ALA A 677 1.15 -5.25 11.59
CA ALA A 677 -0.14 -4.57 11.66
C ALA A 677 -0.94 -4.86 10.38
N CYS A 678 -2.04 -5.56 10.54
CA CYS A 678 -3.01 -5.88 9.50
C CYS A 678 -4.06 -4.77 9.43
N GLY A 679 -3.75 -3.65 8.77
CA GLY A 679 -4.68 -2.54 8.56
C GLY A 679 -5.79 -2.87 7.55
N ASN A 680 -6.82 -2.02 7.47
CA ASN A 680 -7.94 -2.19 6.53
C ASN A 680 -7.46 -2.38 5.08
N THR A 681 -7.91 -3.45 4.43
CA THR A 681 -7.59 -3.79 3.03
C THR A 681 -8.76 -3.54 2.08
N GLY A 682 -9.85 -2.97 2.57
CA GLY A 682 -11.08 -2.74 1.82
C GLY A 682 -12.03 -3.94 1.76
N GLY A 683 -11.72 -5.05 2.44
CA GLY A 683 -12.59 -6.22 2.48
C GLY A 683 -11.94 -7.48 3.08
N TRP A 684 -12.61 -8.62 2.93
CA TRP A 684 -12.28 -9.87 3.65
C TRP A 684 -11.66 -10.95 2.76
N LEU A 685 -10.99 -10.56 1.67
CA LEU A 685 -10.49 -11.46 0.60
C LEU A 685 -11.61 -12.10 -0.22
N ASP A 686 -12.73 -11.43 -0.40
CA ASP A 686 -13.75 -11.87 -1.37
C ASP A 686 -13.25 -11.67 -2.81
N HIS A 687 -12.36 -10.70 -3.03
CA HIS A 687 -11.63 -10.43 -4.28
C HIS A 687 -10.12 -10.35 -4.04
N TRP A 688 -9.30 -10.59 -5.07
CA TRP A 688 -7.83 -10.58 -4.92
C TRP A 688 -7.30 -9.22 -4.46
N CYS A 689 -7.90 -8.13 -4.92
CA CYS A 689 -7.43 -6.80 -4.53
C CYS A 689 -7.77 -6.39 -3.10
N GLN A 690 -8.60 -7.15 -2.39
CA GLN A 690 -8.88 -6.95 -0.96
C GLN A 690 -7.79 -7.56 -0.06
N GLY A 691 -6.67 -8.02 -0.63
CA GLY A 691 -5.57 -8.62 0.11
C GLY A 691 -4.29 -7.81 0.04
N GLU A 692 -3.72 -7.57 1.20
CA GLU A 692 -2.45 -6.85 1.37
C GLU A 692 -1.36 -7.76 1.91
N VAL A 693 -0.10 -7.43 1.61
CA VAL A 693 1.05 -8.18 2.11
C VAL A 693 1.81 -7.33 3.13
N VAL A 694 1.94 -7.85 4.34
CA VAL A 694 2.83 -7.30 5.37
C VAL A 694 4.18 -8.00 5.34
N GLU A 695 5.23 -7.24 5.62
CA GLU A 695 6.59 -7.73 5.73
C GLU A 695 7.19 -7.42 7.11
N LEU A 696 7.90 -8.39 7.69
CA LEU A 696 8.66 -8.23 8.93
C LEU A 696 10.10 -8.72 8.72
N PRO A 697 11.11 -7.84 8.78
CA PRO A 697 12.51 -8.25 8.71
C PRO A 697 12.90 -9.11 9.92
N LEU A 698 13.42 -10.31 9.67
CA LEU A 698 13.86 -11.26 10.71
C LEU A 698 15.39 -11.31 10.89
N GLY A 699 16.14 -10.72 9.96
CA GLY A 699 17.61 -10.74 10.01
C GLY A 699 18.20 -12.07 9.58
N THR A 700 19.10 -12.65 10.37
CA THR A 700 19.72 -13.94 10.02
C THR A 700 18.98 -15.10 10.67
N ILE A 701 18.50 -16.05 9.86
CA ILE A 701 17.95 -17.32 10.34
C ILE A 701 18.87 -18.45 9.87
N SER A 702 19.30 -19.30 10.80
CA SER A 702 20.16 -20.45 10.50
C SER A 702 19.44 -21.49 9.64
N ALA A 703 20.21 -22.30 8.91
CA ALA A 703 19.67 -23.56 8.40
C ALA A 703 19.19 -24.44 9.57
N GLY A 704 18.07 -25.14 9.40
CA GLY A 704 17.50 -26.00 10.43
C GLY A 704 15.99 -26.10 10.36
N ASN A 705 15.42 -26.80 11.34
CA ASN A 705 13.99 -26.83 11.54
C ASN A 705 13.59 -25.70 12.50
N HIS A 706 12.54 -24.98 12.14
CA HIS A 706 12.02 -23.83 12.88
C HIS A 706 10.51 -23.98 13.10
N SER A 707 9.98 -23.15 13.98
CA SER A 707 8.54 -23.00 14.24
C SER A 707 8.15 -21.52 14.23
N LEU A 708 6.95 -21.25 13.74
CA LEU A 708 6.36 -19.91 13.68
C LEU A 708 5.05 -19.90 14.47
N ARG A 709 4.85 -18.88 15.29
CA ARG A 709 3.58 -18.62 15.94
C ARG A 709 3.15 -17.18 15.72
N LEU A 710 1.92 -17.00 15.28
CA LEU A 710 1.25 -15.70 15.21
C LEU A 710 0.31 -15.61 16.41
N VAL A 711 0.34 -14.48 17.12
CA VAL A 711 -0.53 -14.23 18.28
C VAL A 711 -1.22 -12.88 18.10
N ALA A 712 -2.54 -12.88 18.15
CA ALA A 712 -3.36 -11.69 17.98
C ALA A 712 -3.35 -10.85 19.27
N GLU A 713 -3.06 -9.55 19.18
CA GLU A 713 -2.87 -8.69 20.36
C GLU A 713 -3.52 -7.30 20.22
N GLY A 714 -3.99 -6.74 21.34
CA GLY A 714 -4.25 -5.31 21.52
C GLY A 714 -5.68 -4.80 21.23
N ASN A 715 -6.47 -5.51 20.42
CA ASN A 715 -7.90 -5.24 20.19
C ASN A 715 -8.72 -6.54 20.03
N ASP A 716 -10.02 -6.45 19.75
CA ASP A 716 -10.92 -7.61 19.56
C ASP A 716 -11.41 -7.69 18.10
N GLU A 717 -10.53 -7.42 17.13
CA GLU A 717 -10.86 -7.41 15.69
C GLU A 717 -10.36 -8.68 14.97
N ASP A 718 -11.23 -9.31 14.18
CA ASP A 718 -10.91 -10.51 13.39
C ASP A 718 -10.00 -10.18 12.19
N VAL A 719 -9.21 -11.13 11.69
CA VAL A 719 -8.44 -10.98 10.45
C VAL A 719 -8.42 -12.29 9.63
N ASN A 720 -8.47 -12.17 8.31
CA ASN A 720 -8.34 -13.31 7.40
C ASN A 720 -6.89 -13.43 6.90
N LEU A 721 -6.22 -14.53 7.19
CA LEU A 721 -4.85 -14.82 6.74
C LEU A 721 -4.88 -15.78 5.56
N ASP A 722 -4.15 -15.44 4.49
CA ASP A 722 -4.16 -16.18 3.23
C ASP A 722 -2.92 -17.06 3.06
N TRP A 723 -1.73 -16.47 2.99
CA TRP A 723 -0.49 -17.21 2.92
C TRP A 723 0.62 -16.53 3.71
N LEU A 724 1.64 -17.31 4.03
CA LEU A 724 2.80 -16.88 4.79
C LEU A 724 4.08 -17.43 4.17
N SER A 725 5.16 -16.67 4.30
CA SER A 725 6.48 -17.08 3.83
C SER A 725 7.61 -16.57 4.73
N ILE A 726 8.71 -17.30 4.75
CA ILE A 726 10.00 -16.83 5.28
C ILE A 726 11.01 -16.99 4.16
N SER A 727 11.53 -15.88 3.65
CA SER A 727 12.38 -15.88 2.46
C SER A 727 13.41 -14.74 2.51
N PRO A 728 14.49 -14.78 1.70
CA PRO A 728 15.35 -13.62 1.50
C PRO A 728 14.57 -12.38 1.04
N ALA A 729 15.04 -11.19 1.42
CA ALA A 729 14.38 -9.93 1.07
C ALA A 729 14.22 -9.69 -0.45
N ASP A 730 15.09 -10.25 -1.28
CA ASP A 730 15.09 -10.12 -2.75
C ASP A 730 14.10 -11.04 -3.47
N VAL A 731 13.41 -11.91 -2.75
CA VAL A 731 12.32 -12.74 -3.31
C VAL A 731 11.05 -11.89 -3.43
N PRO A 732 10.51 -11.67 -4.65
CA PRO A 732 9.27 -10.92 -4.83
C PRO A 732 8.05 -11.72 -4.35
N CYS A 733 7.03 -11.03 -3.87
CA CYS A 733 5.75 -11.64 -3.48
C CYS A 733 5.03 -12.22 -4.70
N PRO A 734 4.39 -13.40 -4.59
CA PRO A 734 3.57 -13.95 -5.65
C PRO A 734 2.34 -13.05 -5.92
N ARG A 735 2.06 -12.77 -7.20
CA ARG A 735 0.88 -12.05 -7.68
C ARG A 735 0.31 -12.79 -8.89
N PRO A 736 -1.02 -12.95 -9.02
CA PRO A 736 -1.70 -13.45 -10.22
C PRO A 736 -1.44 -12.56 -11.44
N ALA A 737 -1.78 -13.08 -12.62
CA ALA A 737 -1.75 -12.32 -13.87
C ALA A 737 -2.78 -11.18 -13.85
N ASP A 738 -2.45 -10.10 -14.55
CA ASP A 738 -3.23 -8.87 -14.73
C ASP A 738 -2.86 -8.35 -16.13
N THR A 739 -3.54 -8.92 -17.13
CA THR A 739 -3.13 -8.89 -18.54
C THR A 739 -3.11 -7.47 -19.12
N ASP A 740 -3.99 -6.59 -18.67
CA ASP A 740 -4.03 -5.19 -19.10
C ASP A 740 -3.44 -4.18 -18.08
N GLY A 741 -3.15 -4.64 -16.86
CA GLY A 741 -2.40 -3.90 -15.85
C GLY A 741 -3.22 -2.84 -15.12
N ASP A 742 -4.54 -3.00 -15.05
CA ASP A 742 -5.48 -2.03 -14.49
C ASP A 742 -5.67 -2.16 -12.96
N GLY A 743 -5.20 -3.28 -12.39
CA GLY A 743 -5.26 -3.61 -10.98
C GLY A 743 -6.33 -4.64 -10.59
N LEU A 744 -7.15 -5.11 -11.53
CA LEU A 744 -8.00 -6.29 -11.43
C LEU A 744 -7.28 -7.47 -12.08
N VAL A 745 -7.19 -8.61 -11.40
CA VAL A 745 -6.50 -9.79 -11.95
C VAL A 745 -7.43 -10.56 -12.90
N ASP A 746 -6.88 -11.24 -13.91
CA ASP A 746 -7.65 -11.95 -14.96
C ASP A 746 -8.77 -12.87 -14.42
N ARG A 747 -8.52 -13.50 -13.27
CA ARG A 747 -9.50 -14.37 -12.61
C ARG A 747 -10.69 -13.59 -12.01
N ASP A 748 -10.43 -12.39 -11.49
CA ASP A 748 -11.46 -11.52 -10.92
C ASP A 748 -12.23 -10.84 -12.07
N GLU A 749 -11.56 -10.49 -13.17
CA GLU A 749 -12.22 -9.97 -14.36
C GLU A 749 -13.27 -10.93 -14.93
N ALA A 750 -12.93 -12.22 -15.01
CA ALA A 750 -13.89 -13.27 -15.40
C ALA A 750 -15.09 -13.38 -14.43
N LEU A 751 -14.91 -13.04 -13.14
CA LEU A 751 -15.97 -13.03 -12.13
C LEU A 751 -16.89 -11.82 -12.29
N PHE A 752 -16.33 -10.65 -12.60
CA PHE A 752 -17.07 -9.40 -12.80
C PHE A 752 -17.65 -9.27 -14.21
N GLY A 753 -17.24 -10.12 -15.16
CA GLY A 753 -17.69 -10.07 -16.55
C GLY A 753 -16.98 -9.00 -17.38
N THR A 754 -15.85 -8.51 -16.89
CA THR A 754 -14.99 -7.55 -17.57
C THR A 754 -14.03 -8.26 -18.54
N LEU A 755 -13.27 -7.48 -19.30
CA LEU A 755 -12.46 -7.97 -20.41
C LEU A 755 -10.97 -7.95 -20.06
N VAL A 756 -10.35 -9.14 -19.95
CA VAL A 756 -8.93 -9.33 -19.60
C VAL A 756 -7.89 -8.57 -20.44
N ASP A 757 -8.27 -8.01 -21.58
CA ASP A 757 -7.39 -7.23 -22.44
C ASP A 757 -7.83 -5.77 -22.62
N ASN A 758 -8.77 -5.30 -21.79
CA ASN A 758 -9.33 -3.96 -21.86
C ASN A 758 -9.56 -3.37 -20.45
N PRO A 759 -8.74 -2.38 -20.03
CA PRO A 759 -8.67 -1.91 -18.65
C PRO A 759 -9.83 -1.01 -18.20
N ASP A 760 -10.92 -0.94 -18.97
CA ASP A 760 -12.08 -0.07 -18.78
C ASP A 760 -13.21 -0.63 -19.68
N SER A 761 -13.98 -1.56 -19.12
CA SER A 761 -14.87 -2.45 -19.86
C SER A 761 -16.17 -1.78 -20.33
N ASP A 762 -16.65 -0.76 -19.63
CA ASP A 762 -17.83 0.02 -20.01
C ASP A 762 -17.51 1.41 -20.61
N ALA A 763 -16.23 1.80 -20.62
CA ALA A 763 -15.69 3.00 -21.25
C ALA A 763 -16.19 4.31 -20.62
N ASP A 764 -16.43 4.32 -19.31
CA ASP A 764 -16.85 5.49 -18.54
C ASP A 764 -15.68 6.39 -18.12
N GLY A 765 -14.44 5.89 -18.22
CA GLY A 765 -13.20 6.57 -17.88
C GLY A 765 -12.60 6.20 -16.52
N ILE A 766 -13.18 5.23 -15.81
CA ILE A 766 -12.63 4.56 -14.64
C ILE A 766 -12.12 3.18 -15.09
N THR A 767 -11.04 2.68 -14.48
CA THR A 767 -10.58 1.31 -14.80
C THR A 767 -11.34 0.28 -13.99
N ASP A 768 -11.57 -0.92 -14.54
CA ASP A 768 -12.33 -2.00 -13.88
C ASP A 768 -11.77 -2.30 -12.47
N GLY A 769 -10.43 -2.34 -12.37
CA GLY A 769 -9.73 -2.49 -11.10
C GLY A 769 -9.94 -1.32 -10.13
N ALA A 770 -10.11 -0.09 -10.61
CA ALA A 770 -10.38 1.05 -9.73
C ALA A 770 -11.79 1.01 -9.15
N GLU A 771 -12.76 0.54 -9.91
CA GLU A 771 -14.17 0.40 -9.52
C GLU A 771 -14.37 -0.75 -8.53
N VAL A 772 -13.83 -1.93 -8.83
CA VAL A 772 -13.94 -3.10 -7.96
C VAL A 772 -13.13 -2.92 -6.68
N CYS A 773 -11.91 -2.40 -6.80
CA CYS A 773 -10.96 -2.34 -5.69
C CYS A 773 -10.97 -1.01 -4.95
N ARG A 774 -11.94 -0.14 -5.25
CA ARG A 774 -12.19 1.13 -4.57
C ARG A 774 -10.98 2.06 -4.53
N THR A 775 -10.14 2.04 -5.57
CA THR A 775 -8.90 2.85 -5.57
C THR A 775 -9.18 4.33 -5.83
N ASN A 776 -10.34 4.65 -6.41
CA ASN A 776 -10.88 5.99 -6.62
C ASN A 776 -11.77 6.48 -5.44
N GLY A 777 -11.98 5.65 -4.41
CA GLY A 777 -12.83 5.94 -3.24
C GLY A 777 -14.26 5.40 -3.31
N TRP A 778 -14.71 4.96 -4.49
CA TRP A 778 -16.06 4.47 -4.78
C TRP A 778 -16.04 3.02 -5.23
N VAL A 779 -17.16 2.31 -5.02
CA VAL A 779 -17.38 0.97 -5.58
C VAL A 779 -18.51 1.11 -6.58
N THR A 780 -18.18 1.01 -7.86
CA THR A 780 -19.08 1.11 -9.01
C THR A 780 -19.08 -0.21 -9.77
N SER A 781 -19.98 -0.35 -10.75
CA SER A 781 -20.13 -1.55 -11.57
C SER A 781 -19.23 -1.44 -12.80
N PRO A 782 -18.19 -2.28 -12.95
CA PRO A 782 -17.22 -2.16 -14.05
C PRO A 782 -17.73 -2.60 -15.42
N THR A 783 -19.05 -2.71 -15.56
CA THR A 783 -19.72 -3.14 -16.79
C THR A 783 -20.97 -2.30 -17.07
N ASP A 784 -21.19 -1.25 -16.27
CA ASP A 784 -22.34 -0.37 -16.33
C ASP A 784 -21.86 1.06 -16.09
N ASP A 785 -21.85 1.88 -17.15
CA ASP A 785 -21.27 3.21 -17.13
C ASP A 785 -22.00 4.18 -16.17
N ASP A 786 -23.19 3.84 -15.68
CA ASP A 786 -24.03 4.64 -14.78
C ASP A 786 -24.57 3.73 -13.65
N SER A 787 -23.74 3.50 -12.63
CA SER A 787 -24.00 2.49 -11.59
C SER A 787 -25.27 2.73 -10.78
N ASP A 788 -25.67 3.99 -10.61
CA ASP A 788 -26.87 4.35 -9.84
C ASP A 788 -28.10 4.69 -10.69
N GLY A 789 -27.92 4.77 -12.01
CA GLY A 789 -28.96 4.91 -13.01
C GLY A 789 -29.60 6.30 -13.06
N ASP A 790 -28.87 7.35 -12.66
CA ASP A 790 -29.37 8.73 -12.63
C ASP A 790 -29.19 9.49 -13.96
N GLY A 791 -28.44 8.90 -14.89
CA GLY A 791 -28.17 9.39 -16.24
C GLY A 791 -26.85 10.15 -16.39
N MET A 792 -26.00 10.17 -15.37
CA MET A 792 -24.60 10.63 -15.43
C MET A 792 -23.67 9.43 -15.27
N ASN A 793 -22.60 9.36 -16.07
CA ASN A 793 -21.69 8.23 -15.94
C ASN A 793 -20.76 8.39 -14.72
N ASP A 794 -20.30 7.28 -14.16
CA ASP A 794 -19.59 7.28 -12.87
C ASP A 794 -18.29 8.11 -12.94
N GLY A 795 -17.55 8.01 -14.05
CA GLY A 795 -16.36 8.81 -14.33
C GLY A 795 -16.59 10.32 -14.36
N ASP A 796 -17.68 10.79 -14.96
CA ASP A 796 -18.05 12.21 -14.95
C ASP A 796 -18.47 12.65 -13.55
N GLU A 797 -19.15 11.79 -12.78
CA GLU A 797 -19.56 12.09 -11.42
C GLU A 797 -18.38 12.27 -10.47
N ILE A 798 -17.42 11.35 -10.51
CA ILE A 798 -16.17 11.46 -9.75
C ILE A 798 -15.44 12.75 -10.14
N THR A 799 -15.39 13.07 -11.43
CA THR A 799 -14.79 14.32 -11.93
C THR A 799 -15.53 15.56 -11.43
N ALA A 800 -16.85 15.49 -11.32
CA ALA A 800 -17.71 16.55 -10.79
C ALA A 800 -17.68 16.63 -9.26
N GLY A 801 -17.14 15.63 -8.57
CA GLY A 801 -17.18 15.50 -7.13
C GLY A 801 -18.58 15.17 -6.59
N THR A 802 -19.40 14.52 -7.41
CA THR A 802 -20.67 13.88 -7.03
C THR A 802 -20.46 12.39 -6.72
N SER A 803 -21.53 11.69 -6.38
CA SER A 803 -21.47 10.32 -5.84
C SER A 803 -22.02 9.34 -6.87
N PRO A 804 -21.18 8.49 -7.51
CA PRO A 804 -21.57 7.49 -8.54
C PRO A 804 -22.39 6.32 -8.00
N THR A 805 -22.93 6.46 -6.79
CA THR A 805 -23.66 5.39 -6.08
C THR A 805 -24.89 5.95 -5.37
N ASP A 806 -25.21 7.22 -5.60
CA ASP A 806 -26.34 7.91 -5.01
C ASP A 806 -27.02 8.78 -6.08
N ALA A 807 -28.07 8.23 -6.69
CA ALA A 807 -28.86 8.88 -7.73
C ALA A 807 -29.52 10.22 -7.34
N SER A 808 -29.38 10.64 -6.07
CA SER A 808 -29.79 11.97 -5.61
C SER A 808 -28.67 13.02 -5.70
N SER A 809 -27.41 12.60 -5.91
CA SER A 809 -26.19 13.40 -5.93
C SER A 809 -25.92 14.07 -7.29
N LEU A 810 -26.93 14.57 -7.97
CA LEU A 810 -26.77 15.09 -9.33
C LEU A 810 -25.87 16.34 -9.45
N PHE A 811 -24.99 16.38 -10.46
CA PHE A 811 -24.21 17.57 -10.83
C PHE A 811 -25.08 18.64 -11.50
N ARG A 812 -25.87 19.35 -10.68
CA ARG A 812 -26.73 20.45 -11.12
C ARG A 812 -26.93 21.50 -10.03
N PHE A 813 -27.35 22.69 -10.44
CA PHE A 813 -27.84 23.69 -9.48
C PHE A 813 -29.09 23.17 -8.76
N VAL A 814 -28.99 23.01 -7.45
CA VAL A 814 -30.12 22.62 -6.58
C VAL A 814 -30.85 23.84 -6.02
N GLU A 815 -30.15 24.96 -5.85
CA GLU A 815 -30.75 26.22 -5.43
C GLU A 815 -30.18 27.39 -6.24
N SER A 816 -31.07 28.30 -6.62
CA SER A 816 -30.71 29.65 -7.05
C SER A 816 -31.67 30.65 -6.42
N HIS A 817 -31.13 31.64 -5.71
CA HIS A 817 -31.95 32.68 -5.10
C HIS A 817 -31.30 34.06 -5.26
N THR A 818 -32.14 35.05 -5.50
CA THR A 818 -31.72 36.44 -5.57
C THR A 818 -31.58 37.00 -4.16
N GLU A 819 -30.39 37.48 -3.83
CA GLU A 819 -30.06 38.17 -2.58
C GLU A 819 -29.92 39.68 -2.84
N PRO A 820 -29.97 40.54 -1.80
CA PRO A 820 -29.79 41.99 -1.95
C PRO A 820 -28.46 42.39 -2.61
N ASP A 821 -27.46 41.52 -2.52
CA ASP A 821 -26.08 41.68 -2.97
C ASP A 821 -25.71 40.80 -4.18
N GLY A 822 -26.63 39.99 -4.73
CA GLY A 822 -26.30 39.13 -5.88
C GLY A 822 -27.28 37.99 -6.19
N VAL A 823 -26.80 37.00 -6.93
CA VAL A 823 -27.48 35.70 -7.10
C VAL A 823 -26.62 34.62 -6.47
N ARG A 824 -27.17 33.91 -5.49
CA ARG A 824 -26.51 32.75 -4.90
C ARG A 824 -26.84 31.50 -5.71
N LEU A 825 -25.82 30.75 -6.05
CA LEU A 825 -25.87 29.47 -6.74
C LEU A 825 -25.35 28.39 -5.80
N ARG A 826 -26.05 27.26 -5.74
CA ARG A 826 -25.64 26.10 -4.94
C ARG A 826 -25.81 24.80 -5.72
N TRP A 827 -24.82 23.93 -5.65
CA TRP A 827 -24.81 22.60 -6.28
C TRP A 827 -24.08 21.58 -5.38
N PRO A 828 -24.40 20.28 -5.46
CA PRO A 828 -23.59 19.22 -4.85
C PRO A 828 -22.19 19.20 -5.44
N GLY A 829 -21.16 19.02 -4.62
CA GLY A 829 -19.79 18.97 -5.11
C GLY A 829 -18.73 18.89 -4.02
N SER A 830 -17.50 18.61 -4.45
CA SER A 830 -16.34 18.33 -3.61
C SER A 830 -15.30 19.45 -3.68
N PRO A 831 -14.62 19.78 -2.56
CA PRO A 831 -13.47 20.69 -2.58
C PRO A 831 -12.27 20.16 -3.37
N ALA A 832 -12.25 18.87 -3.73
CA ALA A 832 -11.23 18.28 -4.58
C ALA A 832 -11.45 18.53 -6.09
N ALA A 833 -12.65 18.98 -6.49
CA ALA A 833 -13.00 19.21 -7.89
C ALA A 833 -12.89 20.70 -8.27
N THR A 834 -12.59 20.96 -9.55
CA THR A 834 -12.52 22.32 -10.09
C THR A 834 -13.79 22.66 -10.85
N TYR A 835 -14.43 23.76 -10.47
CA TYR A 835 -15.66 24.24 -11.08
C TYR A 835 -15.43 25.50 -11.92
N ARG A 836 -16.04 25.53 -13.09
CA ARG A 836 -16.15 26.72 -13.94
C ARG A 836 -17.60 27.16 -14.02
N ILE A 837 -17.85 28.38 -13.55
CA ILE A 837 -19.16 29.02 -13.67
C ILE A 837 -19.12 29.96 -14.86
N LEU A 838 -20.03 29.71 -15.79
CA LEU A 838 -20.25 30.50 -16.98
C LEU A 838 -21.60 31.23 -16.84
N TYR A 839 -21.68 32.45 -17.36
CA TYR A 839 -22.94 33.19 -17.43
C TYR A 839 -23.19 33.74 -18.83
N CYS A 840 -24.46 33.88 -19.19
CA CYS A 840 -24.88 34.68 -20.34
C CYS A 840 -26.06 35.58 -19.97
N ASP A 841 -26.04 36.82 -20.47
CA ASP A 841 -27.11 37.78 -20.26
C ASP A 841 -28.04 37.74 -21.49
N GLY A 842 -29.31 37.43 -21.27
CA GLY A 842 -30.29 37.32 -22.35
C GLY A 842 -31.47 36.41 -22.01
N PRO A 843 -32.56 36.46 -22.79
CA PRO A 843 -33.78 35.71 -22.49
C PRO A 843 -33.64 34.19 -22.75
N HIS A 844 -32.63 33.76 -23.51
CA HIS A 844 -32.48 32.37 -23.94
C HIS A 844 -31.02 31.91 -23.96
N TRP A 845 -30.77 30.69 -23.48
CA TRP A 845 -29.44 30.09 -23.38
C TRP A 845 -28.78 29.82 -24.75
N TYR A 846 -29.56 29.60 -25.80
CA TYR A 846 -29.06 29.26 -27.15
C TYR A 846 -28.75 30.49 -28.02
N THR A 847 -29.02 31.71 -27.55
CA THR A 847 -28.79 32.96 -28.30
C THR A 847 -27.61 33.79 -27.81
N GLY A 848 -27.03 33.45 -26.65
CA GLY A 848 -25.97 34.21 -25.99
C GLY A 848 -24.64 33.47 -25.97
N SER A 849 -23.53 34.20 -26.06
CA SER A 849 -22.19 33.64 -25.79
C SER A 849 -21.94 33.63 -24.29
N PHE A 850 -21.69 32.45 -23.73
CA PHE A 850 -21.32 32.28 -22.33
C PHE A 850 -19.94 32.89 -22.05
N ARG A 851 -19.82 33.54 -20.89
CA ARG A 851 -18.59 34.17 -20.40
C ARG A 851 -18.24 33.60 -19.03
N ARG A 852 -16.94 33.41 -18.79
CA ARG A 852 -16.42 32.93 -17.51
C ARG A 852 -16.52 34.02 -16.45
N ILE A 853 -16.96 33.64 -15.26
CA ILE A 853 -16.84 34.44 -14.05
C ILE A 853 -15.39 34.38 -13.54
N THR A 854 -14.77 35.54 -13.28
CA THR A 854 -13.33 35.65 -12.98
C THR A 854 -13.01 36.06 -11.53
N ASN A 855 -13.99 36.02 -10.62
CA ASN A 855 -13.77 36.36 -9.21
C ASN A 855 -13.84 35.10 -8.30
N PRO A 856 -12.74 34.37 -8.11
CA PRO A 856 -12.75 33.06 -7.43
C PRO A 856 -12.88 33.12 -5.89
N GLU A 857 -12.77 34.30 -5.25
CA GLU A 857 -12.71 34.42 -3.78
C GLU A 857 -14.05 34.19 -3.04
N ALA A 858 -15.13 33.85 -3.75
CA ALA A 858 -16.48 33.72 -3.18
C ALA A 858 -17.01 32.27 -3.12
N ILE A 859 -16.23 31.26 -3.54
CA ILE A 859 -16.67 29.86 -3.46
C ILE A 859 -16.54 29.37 -2.01
N ARG A 860 -17.65 28.86 -1.45
CA ARG A 860 -17.71 28.27 -0.10
C ARG A 860 -18.14 26.82 -0.20
N PHE A 861 -17.59 25.99 0.67
CA PHE A 861 -17.96 24.59 0.82
C PHE A 861 -18.68 24.40 2.15
N THR A 862 -19.91 23.90 2.10
CA THR A 862 -20.72 23.67 3.30
C THR A 862 -21.49 22.37 3.14
N ASN A 863 -21.24 21.38 4.02
CA ASN A 863 -21.99 20.11 4.10
C ASN A 863 -22.17 19.37 2.75
N GLY A 864 -21.11 19.24 1.94
CA GLY A 864 -21.17 18.56 0.63
C GLY A 864 -21.74 19.40 -0.52
N PHE A 865 -21.97 20.69 -0.28
CA PHE A 865 -22.42 21.64 -1.30
C PHE A 865 -21.37 22.72 -1.55
N VAL A 866 -21.29 23.13 -2.80
CA VAL A 866 -20.54 24.29 -3.24
C VAL A 866 -21.51 25.46 -3.39
N GLU A 867 -21.15 26.59 -2.82
CA GLU A 867 -21.92 27.83 -2.88
C GLU A 867 -21.08 28.92 -3.56
N TYR A 868 -21.70 29.65 -4.48
CA TYR A 868 -21.11 30.82 -5.12
C TYR A 868 -22.09 31.98 -5.14
N LEU A 869 -21.62 33.17 -4.75
CA LEU A 869 -22.38 34.42 -4.84
C LEU A 869 -21.90 35.23 -6.07
N ASP A 870 -22.76 35.36 -7.08
CA ASP A 870 -22.56 36.32 -8.16
C ASP A 870 -22.97 37.72 -7.68
N ASP A 871 -21.98 38.52 -7.27
CA ASP A 871 -22.16 39.91 -6.81
C ASP A 871 -22.52 40.91 -7.92
N GLY A 872 -22.65 40.45 -9.18
CA GLY A 872 -22.95 41.28 -10.34
C GLY A 872 -21.74 42.00 -10.94
N SER A 873 -20.51 41.72 -10.48
CA SER A 873 -19.29 42.19 -11.12
C SER A 873 -19.26 41.76 -12.61
N GLY A 874 -19.22 42.74 -13.52
CA GLY A 874 -19.31 42.49 -14.96
C GLY A 874 -20.62 42.92 -15.67
N THR A 875 -21.39 43.87 -15.10
CA THR A 875 -22.54 44.59 -15.71
C THR A 875 -23.96 44.04 -15.45
N PHE A 876 -24.21 43.39 -14.31
CA PHE A 876 -25.58 43.20 -13.79
C PHE A 876 -25.91 44.26 -12.73
N PRO A 877 -27.07 44.94 -12.78
CA PRO A 877 -27.27 46.15 -11.98
C PRO A 877 -27.67 45.85 -10.53
N ALA A 878 -27.21 46.74 -9.64
CA ALA A 878 -27.65 46.84 -8.25
C ALA A 878 -29.18 46.98 -8.13
N PRO A 879 -29.77 46.61 -6.97
CA PRO A 879 -31.21 46.64 -6.74
C PRO A 879 -31.82 48.03 -7.07
N GLY A 880 -32.72 48.10 -8.07
CA GLY A 880 -33.50 49.31 -8.38
C GLY A 880 -33.58 49.77 -9.85
N SER A 881 -32.94 49.09 -10.80
CA SER A 881 -33.06 49.45 -12.24
C SER A 881 -34.30 48.84 -12.91
N THR A 882 -35.07 49.66 -13.65
CA THR A 882 -36.36 49.31 -14.25
C THR A 882 -36.27 48.55 -15.59
N GLY A 883 -35.66 47.37 -15.59
CA GLY A 883 -35.71 46.46 -16.74
C GLY A 883 -35.41 45.01 -16.36
N THR A 884 -36.27 44.08 -16.74
CA THR A 884 -36.09 42.63 -16.50
C THR A 884 -34.95 42.13 -17.37
N ARG A 885 -33.74 41.99 -16.81
CA ARG A 885 -32.64 41.26 -17.44
C ARG A 885 -32.59 39.85 -16.86
N VAL A 886 -32.55 38.86 -17.74
CA VAL A 886 -32.37 37.44 -17.37
C VAL A 886 -30.88 37.13 -17.49
N ARG A 887 -30.32 36.52 -16.45
CA ARG A 887 -28.98 35.91 -16.46
C ARG A 887 -29.14 34.40 -16.37
N ILE A 888 -28.45 33.69 -17.24
CA ILE A 888 -28.45 32.23 -17.30
C ILE A 888 -27.06 31.75 -16.93
N TYR A 889 -27.00 30.75 -16.06
CA TYR A 889 -25.76 30.15 -15.61
C TYR A 889 -25.57 28.77 -16.24
N ARG A 890 -24.31 28.43 -16.49
CA ARG A 890 -23.89 27.07 -16.83
C ARG A 890 -22.74 26.70 -15.93
N LEU A 891 -22.80 25.49 -15.40
CA LEU A 891 -21.78 24.90 -14.58
C LEU A 891 -21.00 23.89 -15.43
N GLU A 892 -19.69 23.87 -15.26
CA GLU A 892 -18.81 22.86 -15.83
C GLU A 892 -17.84 22.38 -14.74
N ALA A 893 -17.55 21.08 -14.71
CA ALA A 893 -16.49 20.48 -13.91
C ALA A 893 -15.36 19.99 -14.83
N GLY A 894 -14.16 19.84 -14.30
CA GLY A 894 -13.06 19.20 -15.02
C GLY A 894 -11.70 19.35 -14.31
N PRO A 895 -10.66 18.65 -14.78
CA PRO A 895 -9.29 18.81 -14.29
C PRO A 895 -8.74 20.21 -14.64
N GLU A 896 -7.83 20.74 -13.82
CA GLU A 896 -7.17 22.04 -14.03
C GLU A 896 -6.44 22.18 -15.37
#